data_AF-A0A957M1W2-F1
#
_entry.id   AF-A0A957M1W2-F1
#
_cell.length_a   1.000
_cell.length_b   1.000
_cell.length_c   1.000
_cell.angle_alpha   90.00
_cell.angle_beta   90.00
_cell.angle_gamma   90.00
#
_symmetry.space_group_name_H-M   'P 1'
#
loop_
_entity.id
_entity.type
_entity.pdbx_description
1 polymer ?
#
loop_
_entity_poly.entity_id
_entity_poly.type
_entity_poly.pdbx_seq_one_letter_code
_entity_poly.pdbx_strand_id
1 'polypeptide(L)'
;MRVTTSIARYRAGVLSLALAIACAVMLISAGAAWAAPAGEEDVQPLTTPELIDQAHASGQITAEQRLLYLAYAVYAPDRLPAALEGNAPWFGTDVVAELQATAAAIEANQGELSAAGTNEFLGLLRSDAATVCDQEDGANSLNSANFHLNYNSIGGGLSPQIYADSLEQAYGVEVTSYGWAEPPLCQAGVGACSSTNPWNRYPVQVADLGGSLYGYVTSPGGDYAGFMGDNPNTETTETAAFASCMVLNDDYSGFPGGSQFALDVTTAHEFSHSIQFGYGDPSPQEAGMWYESMAAYIEDDVLDDADDNYQYLWPAFDVCLEEHAAYPDVYGYWPIFRYAAEQNGGTNVADGGEDIFQAFWTNVGQGQRGLAAFDNALATKGANLNDTFHDFAIATAFLQSCPNGSPYCYEESAGYEAAAGMPDVHGAIASIGGSQAGSVPDHYAINWIELPTSGTYAIALTAAGPLRVSIVAESGNSLNVTQLTSAAGQNSATLPAYTPPNGATRVLAVITNQRMTSENPSSCSSTSYTLATEAPSALAVQTDGPTGVALDPGESKVYGFTVQNVGADNAEFALSVTSSQGWANSDNVPAKISLAAGATRTVNIRVTIPQSATAGTVEATKLTATSTEDESVTSSHTIQTRVGQAEGAFLPIIIRGREQTAPNCTPDPAGETSNVNDSIRICFGQAVTGSVSRENDPADVYRIRFEENVSVSITLSGNGGDADLYLFTPGTTDIFEDGYAASSDSVSNNELIQGTPLESGDWFVVVYSYEGTTNYQLQVNLATARAPHADPALSGPPGRRWLPTAPENDSANPAKAGTSPFRQLDK
;
A
#
# COMPACT_ATOMS: atom_id res chain seq x y z
N MET A 1 -39.12 -56.23 42.67
CA MET A 1 -38.67 -57.27 43.62
C MET A 1 -37.98 -56.57 44.80
N ARG A 2 -37.48 -57.30 45.82
CA ARG A 2 -36.84 -56.78 47.07
C ARG A 2 -35.64 -55.82 46.82
N VAL A 3 -35.18 -54.90 47.70
CA VAL A 3 -35.65 -54.36 49.02
C VAL A 3 -34.93 -53.02 49.39
N THR A 4 -35.72 -51.98 49.76
CA THR A 4 -35.52 -50.85 50.73
C THR A 4 -34.23 -49.98 50.91
N THR A 5 -34.45 -48.65 50.91
CA THR A 5 -33.92 -47.57 51.83
C THR A 5 -32.41 -47.26 51.88
N SER A 6 -31.94 -46.05 52.24
CA SER A 6 -32.51 -44.87 52.98
C SER A 6 -31.93 -43.54 52.35
N ILE A 7 -31.76 -42.32 52.91
CA ILE A 7 -32.39 -41.32 53.83
C ILE A 7 -31.62 -39.98 53.57
N ALA A 8 -32.06 -38.71 53.66
CA ALA A 8 -33.29 -37.91 53.89
C ALA A 8 -33.15 -36.62 53.00
N ARG A 9 -34.02 -35.60 52.82
CA ARG A 9 -35.15 -34.92 53.53
C ARG A 9 -34.73 -33.96 54.67
N TYR A 10 -35.26 -32.73 54.83
CA TYR A 10 -36.37 -32.02 54.15
C TYR A 10 -36.36 -30.47 54.36
N ARG A 11 -36.78 -29.70 53.32
CA ARG A 11 -37.54 -28.40 53.27
C ARG A 11 -37.48 -27.29 54.36
N ALA A 12 -37.40 -26.04 53.86
CA ALA A 12 -37.98 -24.76 54.37
C ALA A 12 -37.45 -24.18 55.71
N GLY A 13 -37.55 -22.86 56.01
CA GLY A 13 -38.07 -21.70 55.27
C GLY A 13 -39.03 -20.81 56.10
N VAL A 14 -39.12 -19.49 55.81
CA VAL A 14 -40.07 -18.45 56.34
C VAL A 14 -39.72 -17.76 57.69
N LEU A 15 -39.57 -16.42 57.64
CA LEU A 15 -39.80 -15.32 58.64
C LEU A 15 -39.27 -15.45 60.11
N SER A 16 -39.03 -14.38 60.89
CA SER A 16 -38.66 -12.96 60.64
C SER A 16 -38.46 -12.20 61.97
N LEU A 17 -37.85 -11.00 61.87
CA LEU A 17 -38.04 -9.81 62.73
C LEU A 17 -37.19 -9.64 64.03
N ALA A 18 -36.70 -8.40 64.18
CA ALA A 18 -36.39 -7.68 65.43
C ALA A 18 -35.24 -8.16 66.36
N LEU A 19 -33.98 -7.85 65.98
CA LEU A 19 -33.10 -7.04 66.85
C LEU A 19 -31.96 -6.29 66.11
N ALA A 20 -32.26 -5.59 65.01
CA ALA A 20 -31.25 -4.82 64.26
C ALA A 20 -31.85 -3.56 63.58
N ILE A 21 -32.43 -2.65 64.37
CA ILE A 21 -32.87 -1.31 63.88
C ILE A 21 -32.18 -0.22 64.70
N ALA A 22 -30.92 0.02 64.35
CA ALA A 22 -30.14 1.21 64.66
C ALA A 22 -29.00 1.33 63.63
N CYS A 23 -28.56 2.55 63.31
CA CYS A 23 -27.47 2.83 62.35
C CYS A 23 -27.74 2.43 60.87
N ALA A 24 -28.89 2.84 60.34
CA ALA A 24 -29.17 2.86 58.89
C ALA A 24 -29.42 4.29 58.38
N VAL A 25 -28.46 5.20 58.59
CA VAL A 25 -28.41 6.57 58.06
C VAL A 25 -26.95 6.92 57.78
N MET A 26 -26.66 7.44 56.57
CA MET A 26 -25.36 7.95 56.10
C MET A 26 -24.19 6.94 56.06
N LEU A 27 -24.00 6.31 54.89
CA LEU A 27 -22.89 6.67 53.99
C LEU A 27 -23.09 6.07 52.59
N ILE A 28 -22.62 6.77 51.56
CA ILE A 28 -22.63 6.36 50.15
C ILE A 28 -21.20 6.46 49.63
N SER A 29 -20.62 5.36 49.16
CA SER A 29 -19.53 5.23 48.18
C SER A 29 -18.99 3.79 48.16
N ALA A 30 -18.22 3.44 47.12
CA ALA A 30 -17.72 2.10 46.78
C ALA A 30 -18.80 1.10 46.29
N GLY A 31 -19.04 1.11 44.98
CA GLY A 31 -19.65 -0.03 44.29
C GLY A 31 -18.59 -1.11 44.05
N ALA A 32 -18.77 -2.29 44.64
CA ALA A 32 -17.90 -3.43 44.38
C ALA A 32 -18.28 -4.09 43.04
N ALA A 33 -17.42 -3.95 42.03
CA ALA A 33 -17.55 -4.71 40.80
C ALA A 33 -17.42 -6.22 41.09
N TRP A 34 -18.20 -7.04 40.38
CA TRP A 34 -17.95 -8.47 40.33
C TRP A 34 -16.80 -8.70 39.36
N ALA A 35 -15.64 -9.11 39.86
CA ALA A 35 -14.59 -9.66 39.01
C ALA A 35 -15.11 -10.93 38.33
N ALA A 36 -15.01 -10.99 37.01
CA ALA A 36 -15.04 -12.27 36.30
C ALA A 36 -13.85 -13.13 36.77
N PRO A 37 -13.91 -14.46 36.67
CA PRO A 37 -12.67 -15.25 36.73
C PRO A 37 -11.76 -14.79 35.59
N ALA A 38 -10.48 -14.53 35.91
CA ALA A 38 -9.47 -14.40 34.87
C ALA A 38 -9.43 -15.70 34.06
N GLY A 39 -9.24 -15.58 32.75
CA GLY A 39 -8.72 -16.70 31.97
C GLY A 39 -7.30 -17.03 32.43
N GLU A 40 -6.81 -18.20 32.06
CA GLU A 40 -5.36 -18.40 31.97
C GLU A 40 -4.91 -17.57 30.76
N GLU A 41 -4.07 -16.55 31.00
CA GLU A 41 -3.41 -15.81 29.92
C GLU A 41 -2.49 -16.80 29.20
N ASP A 42 -2.69 -16.99 27.90
CA ASP A 42 -1.81 -17.83 27.08
C ASP A 42 -0.55 -17.01 26.81
N VAL A 43 0.46 -17.20 27.66
CA VAL A 43 1.71 -16.44 27.59
C VAL A 43 2.48 -16.93 26.38
N GLN A 44 2.51 -16.11 25.32
CA GLN A 44 3.26 -16.40 24.12
C GLN A 44 4.72 -16.77 24.46
N PRO A 45 5.29 -17.80 23.82
CA PRO A 45 6.66 -18.20 24.08
C PRO A 45 7.61 -17.07 23.67
N LEU A 46 8.51 -16.69 24.58
CA LEU A 46 9.49 -15.64 24.31
C LEU A 46 10.69 -16.19 23.52
N THR A 47 11.27 -15.33 22.70
CA THR A 47 12.50 -15.58 21.92
C THR A 47 13.75 -15.39 22.76
N THR A 48 14.90 -15.79 22.22
CA THR A 48 16.20 -15.64 22.90
C THR A 48 16.55 -14.15 23.13
N PRO A 49 16.47 -13.25 22.13
CA PRO A 49 16.67 -11.82 22.35
C PRO A 49 15.73 -11.22 23.42
N GLU A 50 14.44 -11.55 23.38
CA GLU A 50 13.45 -11.04 24.36
C GLU A 50 13.78 -11.45 25.80
N LEU A 51 14.16 -12.70 26.03
CA LEU A 51 14.53 -13.17 27.37
C LEU A 51 15.80 -12.48 27.87
N ILE A 52 16.78 -12.26 27.00
CA ILE A 52 18.01 -11.53 27.33
C ILE A 52 17.69 -10.07 27.69
N ASP A 53 16.82 -9.41 26.92
CA ASP A 53 16.51 -7.99 27.10
C ASP A 53 15.55 -7.74 28.27
N GLN A 54 14.58 -8.62 28.51
CA GLN A 54 13.78 -8.61 29.74
C GLN A 54 14.66 -8.88 30.97
N ALA A 55 15.64 -9.79 30.89
CA ALA A 55 16.61 -10.01 31.97
C ALA A 55 17.50 -8.78 32.22
N HIS A 56 17.89 -8.04 31.17
CA HIS A 56 18.64 -6.79 31.29
C HIS A 56 17.78 -5.66 31.88
N ALA A 57 16.60 -5.41 31.34
CA ALA A 57 15.67 -4.36 31.78
C ALA A 57 15.19 -4.57 33.24
N SER A 58 15.04 -5.83 33.68
CA SER A 58 14.75 -6.17 35.08
C SER A 58 15.98 -6.19 36.00
N GLY A 59 17.18 -5.92 35.47
CA GLY A 59 18.43 -5.80 36.23
C GLY A 59 18.99 -7.14 36.73
N GLN A 60 18.64 -8.26 36.10
CA GLN A 60 19.16 -9.59 36.41
C GLN A 60 20.55 -9.82 35.80
N ILE A 61 20.84 -9.17 34.66
CA ILE A 61 22.13 -9.20 33.96
C ILE A 61 22.62 -7.75 33.70
N THR A 62 23.92 -7.56 33.48
CA THR A 62 24.48 -6.25 33.08
C THR A 62 24.42 -6.04 31.55
N ALA A 63 24.63 -4.81 31.08
CA ALA A 63 24.75 -4.51 29.65
C ALA A 63 25.90 -5.29 28.96
N GLU A 64 27.04 -5.49 29.64
CA GLU A 64 28.13 -6.37 29.16
C GLU A 64 27.68 -7.83 29.05
N GLN A 65 26.79 -8.31 29.94
CA GLN A 65 26.20 -9.63 29.83
C GLN A 65 25.15 -9.71 28.72
N ARG A 66 24.31 -8.67 28.51
CA ARG A 66 23.34 -8.60 27.39
C ARG A 66 24.06 -8.83 26.06
N LEU A 67 25.07 -7.99 25.77
CA LEU A 67 25.86 -8.06 24.54
C LEU A 67 26.59 -9.40 24.37
N LEU A 68 27.17 -9.95 25.45
CA LEU A 68 27.82 -11.27 25.39
C LEU A 68 26.83 -12.43 25.21
N TYR A 69 25.60 -12.32 25.73
CA TYR A 69 24.58 -13.36 25.58
C TYR A 69 23.89 -13.31 24.22
N LEU A 70 23.69 -12.12 23.63
CA LEU A 70 23.32 -12.00 22.21
C LEU A 70 24.43 -12.56 21.30
N ALA A 71 25.70 -12.27 21.59
CA ALA A 71 26.82 -12.85 20.85
C ALA A 71 26.91 -14.38 21.00
N TYR A 72 26.60 -14.96 22.17
CA TYR A 72 26.48 -16.42 22.30
C TYR A 72 25.27 -16.97 21.54
N ALA A 73 24.12 -16.28 21.54
CA ALA A 73 22.92 -16.73 20.84
C ALA A 73 23.12 -16.91 19.33
N VAL A 74 24.01 -16.13 18.71
CA VAL A 74 24.37 -16.24 17.28
C VAL A 74 25.60 -17.14 17.04
N TYR A 75 26.70 -16.90 17.77
CA TYR A 75 28.03 -17.46 17.42
C TYR A 75 28.49 -18.63 18.31
N ALA A 76 27.78 -18.94 19.40
CA ALA A 76 28.10 -20.07 20.27
C ALA A 76 26.91 -20.46 21.17
N PRO A 77 25.81 -21.01 20.61
CA PRO A 77 24.57 -21.25 21.36
C PRO A 77 24.76 -22.21 22.55
N ASP A 78 25.74 -23.12 22.50
CA ASP A 78 26.11 -24.02 23.61
C ASP A 78 26.65 -23.28 24.86
N ARG A 79 26.99 -22.00 24.73
CA ARG A 79 27.50 -21.12 25.80
C ARG A 79 26.43 -20.21 26.39
N LEU A 80 25.26 -20.11 25.77
CA LEU A 80 24.14 -19.36 26.31
C LEU A 80 23.64 -20.00 27.62
N PRO A 81 23.22 -19.24 28.64
CA PRO A 81 22.61 -19.83 29.83
C PRO A 81 21.19 -20.32 29.51
N ALA A 82 20.90 -21.61 29.74
CA ALA A 82 19.59 -22.26 29.55
C ALA A 82 18.40 -21.75 30.40
N ALA A 83 18.50 -20.54 30.95
CA ALA A 83 17.40 -19.75 31.50
C ALA A 83 17.08 -18.50 30.64
N LEU A 84 17.84 -18.29 29.56
CA LEU A 84 17.72 -17.23 28.56
C LEU A 84 17.61 -17.79 27.13
N GLU A 85 17.64 -19.13 26.97
CA GLU A 85 17.27 -19.81 25.74
C GLU A 85 15.75 -19.66 25.50
N GLY A 86 15.38 -18.95 24.43
CA GLY A 86 13.99 -18.77 24.01
C GLY A 86 13.39 -20.04 23.43
N ASN A 87 12.05 -20.13 23.50
CA ASN A 87 11.29 -21.26 22.95
C ASN A 87 10.49 -20.88 21.68
N ALA A 88 10.47 -19.60 21.32
CA ALA A 88 10.01 -19.13 20.02
C ALA A 88 11.18 -18.89 19.05
N PRO A 89 10.96 -19.04 17.73
CA PRO A 89 11.94 -18.70 16.69
C PRO A 89 12.26 -17.20 16.62
N TRP A 90 13.34 -16.86 15.94
CA TRP A 90 13.74 -15.48 15.65
C TRP A 90 14.69 -15.43 14.44
N PHE A 91 14.65 -14.35 13.65
CA PHE A 91 15.67 -14.01 12.67
C PHE A 91 16.78 -13.16 13.32
N GLY A 92 18.01 -13.26 12.79
CA GLY A 92 19.20 -12.75 13.46
C GLY A 92 19.77 -11.45 12.89
N THR A 93 19.24 -10.91 11.80
CA THR A 93 19.91 -9.83 11.03
C THR A 93 20.08 -8.52 11.83
N ASP A 94 19.02 -7.94 12.41
CA ASP A 94 19.15 -6.76 13.29
C ASP A 94 20.07 -7.03 14.51
N VAL A 95 20.01 -8.23 15.10
CA VAL A 95 20.88 -8.61 16.24
C VAL A 95 22.35 -8.67 15.80
N VAL A 96 22.64 -9.23 14.63
CA VAL A 96 23.99 -9.27 14.04
C VAL A 96 24.47 -7.85 13.70
N ALA A 97 23.60 -6.97 13.20
CA ALA A 97 23.92 -5.57 12.99
C ALA A 97 24.25 -4.83 14.30
N GLU A 98 23.47 -5.00 15.39
CA GLU A 98 23.77 -4.41 16.71
C GLU A 98 25.15 -4.87 17.21
N LEU A 99 25.43 -6.17 17.07
CA LEU A 99 26.68 -6.81 17.47
C LEU A 99 27.88 -6.28 16.64
N GLN A 100 27.73 -6.13 15.33
CA GLN A 100 28.78 -5.64 14.43
C GLN A 100 29.05 -4.14 14.59
N ALA A 101 28.00 -3.31 14.75
CA ALA A 101 28.13 -1.89 15.09
C ALA A 101 28.85 -1.71 16.44
N THR A 102 28.51 -2.54 17.42
CA THR A 102 29.19 -2.58 18.73
C THR A 102 30.66 -2.97 18.60
N ALA A 103 31.01 -3.97 17.76
CA ALA A 103 32.39 -4.35 17.50
C ALA A 103 33.20 -3.20 16.86
N ALA A 104 32.64 -2.54 15.84
CA ALA A 104 33.28 -1.39 15.20
C ALA A 104 33.48 -0.22 16.18
N ALA A 105 32.52 0.03 17.08
CA ALA A 105 32.66 1.03 18.14
C ALA A 105 33.76 0.66 19.17
N ILE A 106 33.90 -0.61 19.54
CA ILE A 106 34.98 -1.10 20.41
C ILE A 106 36.34 -0.93 19.72
N GLU A 107 36.46 -1.33 18.46
CA GLU A 107 37.68 -1.18 17.63
C GLU A 107 38.06 0.30 17.47
N ALA A 108 37.08 1.20 17.34
CA ALA A 108 37.24 2.65 17.34
C ALA A 108 37.60 3.26 18.71
N ASN A 109 37.73 2.45 19.78
CA ASN A 109 37.97 2.85 21.17
C ASN A 109 36.82 3.69 21.77
N GLN A 110 35.58 3.39 21.40
CA GLN A 110 34.35 4.06 21.85
C GLN A 110 33.42 3.17 22.70
N GLY A 111 33.56 1.84 22.64
CA GLY A 111 32.74 0.89 23.42
C GLY A 111 33.09 0.81 24.92
N GLU A 112 32.12 0.40 25.74
CA GLU A 112 32.20 0.42 27.22
C GLU A 112 32.54 -0.94 27.90
N LEU A 113 32.73 -2.02 27.14
CA LEU A 113 32.98 -3.36 27.70
C LEU A 113 34.27 -3.43 28.56
N SER A 114 34.26 -4.31 29.56
CA SER A 114 35.49 -4.65 30.29
C SER A 114 36.53 -5.27 29.36
N ALA A 115 37.82 -5.13 29.71
CA ALA A 115 38.91 -5.75 28.93
C ALA A 115 38.87 -7.29 28.89
N ALA A 116 38.00 -7.95 29.67
CA ALA A 116 37.68 -9.37 29.48
C ALA A 116 36.56 -9.53 28.46
N GLY A 117 35.45 -8.80 28.64
CA GLY A 117 34.32 -8.77 27.71
C GLY A 117 34.72 -8.40 26.29
N THR A 118 35.58 -7.41 26.08
CA THR A 118 36.13 -7.07 24.75
C THR A 118 36.84 -8.23 24.05
N ASN A 119 37.68 -8.98 24.77
CA ASN A 119 38.43 -10.09 24.17
C ASN A 119 37.52 -11.29 23.87
N GLU A 120 36.49 -11.49 24.69
CA GLU A 120 35.48 -12.54 24.47
C GLU A 120 34.56 -12.17 23.29
N PHE A 121 34.00 -10.97 23.31
CA PHE A 121 33.07 -10.45 22.31
C PHE A 121 33.69 -10.39 20.91
N LEU A 122 34.86 -9.74 20.77
CA LEU A 122 35.57 -9.72 19.49
C LEU A 122 36.09 -11.11 19.10
N GLY A 123 36.38 -11.99 20.07
CA GLY A 123 36.79 -13.37 19.80
C GLY A 123 35.68 -14.28 19.25
N LEU A 124 34.41 -13.87 19.34
CA LEU A 124 33.28 -14.49 18.65
C LEU A 124 33.11 -13.88 17.25
N LEU A 125 33.01 -12.55 17.18
CA LEU A 125 32.69 -11.78 15.97
C LEU A 125 33.84 -11.62 14.96
N ARG A 126 35.06 -12.06 15.29
CA ARG A 126 36.27 -11.94 14.48
C ARG A 126 37.02 -13.27 14.48
N SER A 127 36.61 -14.17 13.60
CA SER A 127 37.35 -15.41 13.33
C SER A 127 38.81 -15.10 12.94
N ASP A 128 39.76 -15.74 13.62
CA ASP A 128 41.19 -15.77 13.23
C ASP A 128 41.42 -16.64 11.96
N ALA A 129 40.39 -17.33 11.47
CA ALA A 129 40.42 -18.16 10.27
C ALA A 129 39.70 -17.48 9.09
N ALA A 130 40.23 -17.68 7.88
CA ALA A 130 39.54 -17.37 6.64
C ALA A 130 38.28 -18.25 6.51
N THR A 131 37.12 -17.61 6.37
CA THR A 131 35.79 -18.26 6.35
C THR A 131 34.90 -17.63 5.27
N VAL A 132 33.86 -18.35 4.83
CA VAL A 132 32.93 -17.90 3.78
C VAL A 132 32.08 -16.73 4.27
N CYS A 133 31.28 -16.95 5.32
CA CYS A 133 30.66 -15.91 6.15
C CYS A 133 31.40 -15.87 7.51
N ASP A 134 30.74 -15.53 8.62
CA ASP A 134 31.35 -15.38 9.95
C ASP A 134 31.25 -16.63 10.87
N GLN A 135 30.87 -17.79 10.34
CA GLN A 135 30.84 -19.08 11.07
C GLN A 135 31.99 -20.02 10.64
N GLU A 136 32.20 -21.15 11.32
CA GLU A 136 33.25 -22.13 10.92
C GLU A 136 32.93 -22.81 9.58
N ASP A 137 33.88 -22.74 8.64
CA ASP A 137 33.76 -23.32 7.30
C ASP A 137 33.49 -24.84 7.32
N GLY A 138 32.41 -25.22 6.66
CA GLY A 138 32.02 -26.60 6.46
C GLY A 138 32.90 -27.36 5.46
N ALA A 139 33.02 -28.67 5.70
CA ALA A 139 33.85 -29.56 4.88
C ALA A 139 33.29 -29.84 3.46
N ASN A 140 32.07 -29.41 3.16
CA ASN A 140 31.38 -29.62 1.89
C ASN A 140 30.94 -28.28 1.27
N SER A 141 30.66 -28.30 -0.03
CA SER A 141 30.00 -27.18 -0.71
C SER A 141 29.17 -27.62 -1.91
N LEU A 142 28.20 -26.78 -2.29
CA LEU A 142 27.32 -26.92 -3.43
C LEU A 142 27.23 -25.59 -4.18
N ASN A 143 27.20 -25.63 -5.51
CA ASN A 143 26.86 -24.48 -6.34
C ASN A 143 25.48 -24.71 -6.96
N SER A 144 24.61 -23.72 -6.87
CA SER A 144 23.41 -23.60 -7.69
C SER A 144 23.70 -22.71 -8.92
N ALA A 145 22.68 -22.13 -9.55
CA ALA A 145 22.89 -21.12 -10.59
C ALA A 145 23.56 -19.87 -9.98
N ASN A 146 22.97 -19.33 -8.91
CA ASN A 146 23.26 -18.01 -8.35
C ASN A 146 23.96 -18.05 -6.98
N PHE A 147 23.92 -19.17 -6.25
CA PHE A 147 24.43 -19.29 -4.88
C PHE A 147 25.59 -20.28 -4.74
N HIS A 148 26.54 -19.97 -3.84
CA HIS A 148 27.57 -20.88 -3.36
C HIS A 148 27.31 -21.23 -1.89
N LEU A 149 26.87 -22.46 -1.63
CA LEU A 149 26.59 -22.96 -0.29
C LEU A 149 27.81 -23.67 0.26
N ASN A 150 28.29 -23.26 1.43
CA ASN A 150 29.25 -23.98 2.26
C ASN A 150 28.52 -24.64 3.45
N TYR A 151 28.80 -25.91 3.76
CA TYR A 151 28.06 -26.65 4.80
C TYR A 151 28.81 -27.85 5.40
N ASN A 152 28.44 -28.26 6.62
CA ASN A 152 28.95 -29.45 7.29
C ASN A 152 27.97 -30.63 7.17
N SER A 153 27.10 -30.82 8.16
CA SER A 153 25.88 -31.62 8.12
C SER A 153 24.72 -30.77 7.60
N ILE A 154 23.58 -31.43 7.37
CA ILE A 154 22.25 -30.81 7.35
C ILE A 154 21.30 -31.81 8.03
N GLY A 155 20.50 -31.33 8.98
CA GLY A 155 19.47 -32.03 9.73
C GLY A 155 18.09 -31.91 9.07
N GLY A 156 17.02 -31.74 9.87
CA GLY A 156 15.64 -31.48 9.44
C GLY A 156 14.93 -32.58 8.64
N GLY A 157 15.67 -33.60 8.18
CA GLY A 157 15.28 -34.41 7.02
C GLY A 157 15.47 -33.71 5.68
N LEU A 158 16.11 -32.53 5.68
CA LEU A 158 16.42 -31.70 4.53
C LEU A 158 17.67 -32.22 3.80
N SER A 159 18.15 -31.48 2.79
CA SER A 159 19.41 -31.79 2.10
C SER A 159 20.02 -30.53 1.46
N PRO A 160 21.31 -30.53 1.10
CA PRO A 160 21.96 -29.36 0.50
C PRO A 160 21.30 -28.89 -0.80
N GLN A 161 20.71 -29.82 -1.57
CA GLN A 161 19.95 -29.47 -2.77
C GLN A 161 18.66 -28.72 -2.44
N ILE A 162 18.00 -29.03 -1.32
CA ILE A 162 16.77 -28.35 -0.89
C ILE A 162 17.07 -26.91 -0.49
N TYR A 163 18.17 -26.66 0.22
CA TYR A 163 18.63 -25.28 0.53
C TYR A 163 18.95 -24.51 -0.76
N ALA A 164 19.61 -25.16 -1.73
CA ALA A 164 19.87 -24.56 -3.03
C ALA A 164 18.59 -24.29 -3.84
N ASP A 165 17.62 -25.21 -3.84
CA ASP A 165 16.34 -25.05 -4.55
C ASP A 165 15.50 -23.91 -3.92
N SER A 166 15.54 -23.77 -2.60
CA SER A 166 14.89 -22.70 -1.81
C SER A 166 15.47 -21.31 -2.13
N LEU A 167 16.80 -21.16 -2.09
CA LEU A 167 17.49 -19.92 -2.43
C LEU A 167 17.23 -19.48 -3.89
N GLU A 168 17.17 -20.44 -4.82
CA GLU A 168 16.83 -20.17 -6.22
C GLU A 168 15.33 -19.84 -6.42
N GLN A 169 14.45 -20.18 -5.48
CA GLN A 169 13.06 -19.72 -5.48
C GLN A 169 12.98 -18.25 -5.06
N ALA A 170 13.63 -17.85 -3.96
CA ALA A 170 13.68 -16.45 -3.51
C ALA A 170 14.28 -15.53 -4.60
N TYR A 171 15.48 -15.85 -5.10
CA TYR A 171 16.08 -15.15 -6.25
C TYR A 171 15.19 -15.20 -7.52
N GLY A 172 14.47 -16.30 -7.72
CA GLY A 172 13.53 -16.49 -8.82
C GLY A 172 12.34 -15.53 -8.80
N VAL A 173 11.92 -15.07 -7.61
CA VAL A 173 10.91 -14.01 -7.46
C VAL A 173 11.59 -12.64 -7.43
N GLU A 174 12.36 -12.35 -6.38
CA GLU A 174 12.89 -11.01 -6.08
C GLU A 174 13.78 -10.44 -7.19
N VAL A 175 14.73 -11.22 -7.72
CA VAL A 175 15.62 -10.74 -8.80
C VAL A 175 15.06 -11.06 -10.18
N THR A 176 14.55 -12.28 -10.40
CA THR A 176 14.21 -12.74 -11.77
C THR A 176 12.78 -12.37 -12.20
N SER A 177 11.83 -12.26 -11.27
CA SER A 177 10.45 -11.86 -11.59
C SER A 177 10.23 -10.37 -11.37
N TYR A 178 10.64 -9.83 -10.22
CA TYR A 178 10.46 -8.42 -9.84
C TYR A 178 11.58 -7.50 -10.35
N GLY A 179 12.69 -8.06 -10.85
CA GLY A 179 13.79 -7.28 -11.42
C GLY A 179 14.59 -6.47 -10.40
N TRP A 180 14.57 -6.85 -9.12
CA TRP A 180 15.37 -6.16 -8.10
C TRP A 180 16.88 -6.36 -8.34
N ALA A 181 17.68 -5.37 -7.94
CA ALA A 181 19.11 -5.40 -8.16
C ALA A 181 19.80 -6.51 -7.33
N GLU A 182 20.62 -7.34 -7.99
CA GLU A 182 21.40 -8.37 -7.31
C GLU A 182 22.29 -7.78 -6.19
N PRO A 183 22.45 -8.49 -5.05
CA PRO A 183 23.45 -8.12 -4.04
C PRO A 183 24.87 -8.08 -4.63
N PRO A 184 25.68 -7.04 -4.34
CA PRO A 184 26.99 -6.88 -4.96
C PRO A 184 27.98 -7.94 -4.46
N LEU A 185 28.73 -8.57 -5.37
CA LEU A 185 29.75 -9.54 -4.99
C LEU A 185 31.07 -8.85 -4.62
N CYS A 186 31.60 -9.18 -3.44
CA CYS A 186 32.81 -8.58 -2.88
C CYS A 186 34.03 -8.69 -3.81
N GLN A 187 34.71 -7.55 -4.04
CA GLN A 187 35.86 -7.44 -4.94
C GLN A 187 37.07 -6.84 -4.22
N ALA A 188 38.19 -7.57 -4.18
CA ALA A 188 39.41 -7.13 -3.52
C ALA A 188 39.89 -5.75 -4.01
N GLY A 189 39.98 -4.79 -3.09
CA GLY A 189 40.39 -3.42 -3.38
C GLY A 189 39.28 -2.47 -3.82
N VAL A 190 38.01 -2.92 -3.82
CA VAL A 190 36.82 -2.06 -3.79
C VAL A 190 36.39 -1.89 -2.33
N GLY A 191 35.95 -0.69 -1.95
CA GLY A 191 35.52 -0.37 -0.58
C GLY A 191 36.48 -0.87 0.52
N ALA A 192 35.98 -1.77 1.36
CA ALA A 192 36.71 -2.45 2.44
C ALA A 192 36.92 -3.97 2.18
N CYS A 193 36.53 -4.49 1.01
CA CYS A 193 36.60 -5.92 0.69
C CYS A 193 38.02 -6.49 0.75
N SER A 194 38.23 -7.51 1.60
CA SER A 194 39.52 -8.18 1.81
C SER A 194 39.91 -9.06 0.61
N SER A 195 38.95 -9.84 0.11
CA SER A 195 39.13 -10.78 -1.00
C SER A 195 38.12 -10.52 -2.14
N THR A 196 38.36 -11.15 -3.30
CA THR A 196 37.36 -11.23 -4.38
C THR A 196 36.60 -12.55 -4.24
N ASN A 197 35.28 -12.51 -4.29
CA ASN A 197 34.42 -13.69 -4.34
C ASN A 197 34.85 -14.61 -5.52
N PRO A 198 35.31 -15.86 -5.26
CA PRO A 198 35.89 -16.72 -6.28
C PRO A 198 34.85 -17.54 -7.06
N TRP A 199 33.57 -17.48 -6.69
CA TRP A 199 32.50 -18.33 -7.24
C TRP A 199 31.60 -17.63 -8.26
N ASN A 200 31.66 -16.29 -8.32
CA ASN A 200 30.73 -15.43 -9.08
C ASN A 200 29.27 -15.80 -8.77
N ARG A 201 28.98 -15.96 -7.47
CA ARG A 201 27.72 -16.40 -6.85
C ARG A 201 27.59 -15.75 -5.48
N TYR A 202 26.37 -15.51 -5.04
CA TYR A 202 26.11 -15.04 -3.68
C TYR A 202 26.57 -16.11 -2.66
N PRO A 203 27.37 -15.74 -1.63
CA PRO A 203 27.91 -16.70 -0.68
C PRO A 203 26.92 -16.99 0.45
N VAL A 204 26.72 -18.28 0.75
CA VAL A 204 25.83 -18.76 1.81
C VAL A 204 26.56 -19.82 2.64
N GLN A 205 26.38 -19.77 3.96
CA GLN A 205 26.93 -20.74 4.90
C GLN A 205 25.79 -21.42 5.68
N VAL A 206 25.84 -22.75 5.82
CA VAL A 206 24.85 -23.53 6.57
C VAL A 206 25.52 -24.13 7.80
N ALA A 207 25.07 -23.71 8.99
CA ALA A 207 25.76 -23.92 10.27
C ALA A 207 24.79 -24.27 11.41
N ASP A 208 25.31 -24.88 12.49
CA ASP A 208 24.55 -25.14 13.72
C ASP A 208 24.28 -23.81 14.45
N LEU A 209 23.08 -23.25 14.24
CA LEU A 209 22.60 -22.03 14.91
C LEU A 209 21.75 -22.35 16.15
N GLY A 210 21.78 -23.60 16.64
CA GLY A 210 20.92 -24.06 17.72
C GLY A 210 19.44 -24.17 17.32
N GLY A 211 18.57 -24.33 18.33
CA GLY A 211 17.19 -24.78 18.13
C GLY A 211 16.12 -23.70 17.89
N SER A 212 16.49 -22.43 17.68
CA SER A 212 15.50 -21.34 17.50
C SER A 212 15.92 -20.15 16.62
N LEU A 213 17.19 -20.03 16.21
CA LEU A 213 17.60 -19.01 15.24
C LEU A 213 17.33 -19.51 13.81
N TYR A 214 16.52 -18.78 13.04
CA TYR A 214 16.20 -19.12 11.64
C TYR A 214 17.41 -18.96 10.72
N GLY A 215 18.03 -17.77 10.72
CA GLY A 215 19.13 -17.37 9.86
C GLY A 215 19.59 -15.95 10.19
N TYR A 216 20.52 -15.42 9.39
CA TYR A 216 20.86 -13.99 9.33
C TYR A 216 21.68 -13.64 8.08
N VAL A 217 21.71 -12.35 7.72
CA VAL A 217 22.68 -11.77 6.79
C VAL A 217 23.74 -10.98 7.55
N THR A 218 24.98 -11.03 7.06
CA THR A 218 26.14 -10.41 7.70
C THR A 218 26.95 -9.54 6.74
N SER A 219 27.31 -8.32 7.18
CA SER A 219 28.33 -7.51 6.50
C SER A 219 28.96 -6.44 7.42
N PRO A 220 30.28 -6.52 7.72
CA PRO A 220 31.25 -7.50 7.24
C PRO A 220 31.25 -8.81 8.05
N GLY A 221 31.08 -9.94 7.35
CA GLY A 221 31.28 -11.29 7.89
C GLY A 221 32.01 -12.19 6.90
N GLY A 222 33.10 -12.82 7.33
CA GLY A 222 33.95 -13.65 6.47
C GLY A 222 34.85 -12.88 5.50
N ASP A 223 35.48 -13.60 4.57
CA ASP A 223 36.43 -13.04 3.59
C ASP A 223 35.75 -12.40 2.36
N TYR A 224 34.43 -12.58 2.21
CA TYR A 224 33.69 -12.26 0.97
C TYR A 224 32.48 -11.34 1.17
N ALA A 225 32.40 -10.65 2.32
CA ALA A 225 31.45 -9.58 2.60
C ALA A 225 32.16 -8.35 3.17
N GLY A 226 31.54 -7.18 2.98
CA GLY A 226 31.97 -5.90 3.52
C GLY A 226 31.54 -4.73 2.65
N PHE A 227 31.83 -3.52 3.14
CA PHE A 227 31.51 -2.27 2.44
C PHE A 227 32.10 -2.24 1.02
N MET A 228 31.25 -1.98 0.02
CA MET A 228 31.63 -1.78 -1.38
C MET A 228 31.54 -0.29 -1.75
N GLY A 229 30.52 0.40 -1.23
CA GLY A 229 30.16 1.79 -1.53
C GLY A 229 29.13 1.90 -2.65
N ASP A 230 29.41 1.24 -3.78
CA ASP A 230 28.67 1.28 -5.06
C ASP A 230 28.21 -0.14 -5.42
N ASN A 231 26.96 -0.34 -5.86
CA ASN A 231 26.48 -1.62 -6.36
C ASN A 231 26.58 -1.65 -7.90
N PRO A 232 27.42 -2.51 -8.51
CA PRO A 232 27.52 -2.58 -9.98
C PRO A 232 26.26 -3.16 -10.67
N ASN A 233 25.24 -3.55 -9.91
CA ASN A 233 24.00 -4.16 -10.38
C ASN A 233 22.79 -3.18 -10.40
N THR A 234 22.95 -1.93 -9.95
CA THR A 234 21.93 -0.87 -9.99
C THR A 234 22.22 0.14 -11.12
N GLU A 235 21.23 0.95 -11.51
CA GLU A 235 21.44 2.08 -12.44
C GLU A 235 22.06 3.32 -11.76
N THR A 236 21.85 3.46 -10.46
CA THR A 236 22.33 4.58 -9.64
C THR A 236 23.67 4.20 -9.02
N THR A 237 24.56 5.17 -8.80
CA THR A 237 25.79 4.96 -8.02
C THR A 237 25.48 5.23 -6.55
N GLU A 238 25.42 4.18 -5.74
CA GLU A 238 25.25 4.29 -4.29
C GLU A 238 26.50 4.90 -3.62
N THR A 239 26.39 5.19 -2.32
CA THR A 239 27.56 5.53 -1.48
C THR A 239 27.70 4.65 -0.25
N ALA A 240 26.76 3.73 -0.04
CA ALA A 240 26.60 2.93 1.17
C ALA A 240 26.39 1.42 0.90
N ALA A 241 26.56 0.94 -0.34
CA ALA A 241 26.34 -0.46 -0.68
C ALA A 241 27.34 -1.41 0.01
N PHE A 242 26.89 -2.59 0.41
CA PHE A 242 27.68 -3.66 1.04
C PHE A 242 27.55 -4.97 0.26
N ALA A 243 28.68 -5.64 0.04
CA ALA A 243 28.64 -7.06 -0.27
C ALA A 243 28.31 -7.82 1.02
N SER A 244 27.40 -8.77 0.97
CA SER A 244 26.89 -9.49 2.14
C SER A 244 27.11 -11.01 2.01
N CYS A 245 26.91 -11.73 3.11
CA CYS A 245 26.93 -13.19 3.17
C CYS A 245 25.73 -13.64 4.02
N MET A 246 25.06 -14.73 3.64
CA MET A 246 23.91 -15.26 4.38
C MET A 246 24.30 -16.50 5.17
N VAL A 247 23.80 -16.62 6.40
CA VAL A 247 23.98 -17.77 7.27
C VAL A 247 22.61 -18.39 7.58
N LEU A 248 22.46 -19.69 7.31
CA LEU A 248 21.23 -20.46 7.53
C LEU A 248 21.48 -21.58 8.55
N ASN A 249 20.44 -21.93 9.30
CA ASN A 249 20.50 -23.02 10.27
C ASN A 249 20.64 -24.39 9.57
N ASP A 250 21.49 -25.29 10.06
CA ASP A 250 21.65 -26.66 9.52
C ASP A 250 20.52 -27.62 9.92
N ASP A 251 19.70 -27.32 10.94
CA ASP A 251 18.59 -28.19 11.38
C ASP A 251 17.32 -27.42 11.82
N TYR A 252 16.43 -27.11 10.87
CA TYR A 252 15.08 -26.57 11.14
C TYR A 252 14.10 -27.58 11.81
N SER A 253 14.57 -28.53 12.62
CA SER A 253 13.71 -29.49 13.34
C SER A 253 12.98 -28.85 14.52
N GLY A 254 11.67 -28.62 14.35
CA GLY A 254 10.78 -28.17 15.43
C GLY A 254 10.33 -26.71 15.34
N PHE A 255 10.83 -25.98 14.33
CA PHE A 255 10.30 -24.67 13.92
C PHE A 255 8.83 -24.76 13.43
N PRO A 256 8.08 -23.64 13.44
CA PRO A 256 6.75 -23.52 12.83
C PRO A 256 6.69 -24.00 11.37
N GLY A 257 5.49 -24.40 10.93
CA GLY A 257 5.21 -25.03 9.63
C GLY A 257 5.88 -26.39 9.35
N GLY A 258 7.05 -26.64 9.94
CA GLY A 258 7.93 -27.78 9.67
C GLY A 258 9.12 -27.37 8.80
N SER A 259 10.17 -28.20 8.81
CA SER A 259 11.52 -27.83 8.38
C SER A 259 11.69 -27.36 6.92
N GLN A 260 10.75 -27.68 6.03
CA GLN A 260 10.75 -27.15 4.66
C GLN A 260 10.24 -25.71 4.65
N PHE A 261 9.03 -25.49 5.18
CA PHE A 261 8.40 -24.17 5.32
C PHE A 261 9.31 -23.16 6.04
N ALA A 262 9.88 -23.57 7.17
CA ALA A 262 10.82 -22.76 7.94
C ALA A 262 12.04 -22.31 7.12
N LEU A 263 12.58 -23.20 6.28
CA LEU A 263 13.69 -22.88 5.37
C LEU A 263 13.21 -21.95 4.24
N ASP A 264 12.08 -22.25 3.60
CA ASP A 264 11.54 -21.49 2.47
C ASP A 264 11.34 -20.02 2.87
N VAL A 265 10.64 -19.79 3.98
CA VAL A 265 10.40 -18.47 4.60
C VAL A 265 11.72 -17.77 4.95
N THR A 266 12.65 -18.47 5.62
CA THR A 266 13.97 -17.89 5.95
C THR A 266 14.74 -17.45 4.69
N THR A 267 14.67 -18.21 3.59
CA THR A 267 15.38 -17.83 2.36
C THR A 267 14.78 -16.61 1.66
N ALA A 268 13.49 -16.31 1.82
CA ALA A 268 12.90 -15.07 1.35
C ALA A 268 13.29 -13.87 2.25
N HIS A 269 13.09 -13.99 3.57
CA HIS A 269 13.42 -12.93 4.54
C HIS A 269 14.89 -12.51 4.46
N GLU A 270 15.82 -13.48 4.49
CA GLU A 270 17.25 -13.20 4.47
C GLU A 270 17.77 -12.83 3.07
N PHE A 271 17.13 -13.25 1.97
CA PHE A 271 17.55 -12.79 0.64
C PHE A 271 17.11 -11.34 0.38
N SER A 272 15.93 -10.95 0.88
CA SER A 272 15.49 -9.55 0.94
C SER A 272 16.51 -8.69 1.68
N HIS A 273 16.95 -9.06 2.88
CA HIS A 273 18.05 -8.37 3.58
C HIS A 273 19.35 -8.30 2.77
N SER A 274 19.68 -9.36 2.01
CA SER A 274 20.86 -9.38 1.15
C SER A 274 20.79 -8.30 0.06
N ILE A 275 19.59 -8.02 -0.48
CA ILE A 275 19.30 -6.93 -1.43
C ILE A 275 19.27 -5.56 -0.74
N GLN A 276 18.73 -5.47 0.48
CA GLN A 276 18.75 -4.24 1.30
C GLN A 276 20.20 -3.77 1.55
N PHE A 277 21.12 -4.67 1.91
CA PHE A 277 22.56 -4.38 2.00
C PHE A 277 23.17 -3.94 0.65
N GLY A 278 22.62 -4.43 -0.47
CA GLY A 278 23.02 -4.06 -1.82
C GLY A 278 22.68 -2.61 -2.20
N TYR A 279 21.50 -2.11 -1.84
CA TYR A 279 21.18 -0.69 -1.95
C TYR A 279 21.91 0.16 -0.89
N GLY A 280 22.02 -0.37 0.32
CA GLY A 280 22.73 0.24 1.44
C GLY A 280 22.04 1.46 2.06
N ASP A 281 22.55 1.87 3.23
CA ASP A 281 21.95 2.90 4.08
C ASP A 281 23.01 3.93 4.54
N PRO A 282 23.01 5.14 3.94
CA PRO A 282 23.95 6.20 4.28
C PRO A 282 23.76 6.76 5.70
N SER A 283 24.74 6.48 6.57
CA SER A 283 24.74 6.85 8.00
C SER A 283 24.30 8.30 8.31
N PRO A 284 23.45 8.52 9.34
CA PRO A 284 22.96 7.54 10.33
C PRO A 284 21.90 6.62 9.75
N GLN A 285 21.92 5.34 10.12
CA GLN A 285 20.99 4.34 9.61
C GLN A 285 19.52 4.68 9.88
N GLU A 286 18.61 4.08 9.11
CA GLU A 286 17.17 4.07 9.40
C GLU A 286 16.82 3.09 10.54
N ALA A 287 15.60 3.17 11.06
CA ALA A 287 15.14 2.29 12.15
C ALA A 287 14.96 0.84 11.69
N GLY A 288 15.27 -0.14 12.56
CA GLY A 288 15.20 -1.58 12.27
C GLY A 288 13.84 -2.06 11.75
N MET A 289 12.74 -1.39 12.11
CA MET A 289 11.41 -1.62 11.51
C MET A 289 11.42 -1.59 9.98
N TRP A 290 12.14 -0.66 9.36
CA TRP A 290 12.23 -0.60 7.89
C TRP A 290 12.92 -1.80 7.27
N TYR A 291 13.83 -2.46 7.98
CA TYR A 291 14.52 -3.65 7.52
C TYR A 291 13.64 -4.90 7.76
N GLU A 292 13.24 -5.13 9.01
CA GLU A 292 12.63 -6.38 9.47
C GLU A 292 11.12 -6.45 9.15
N SER A 293 10.34 -5.37 9.33
CA SER A 293 8.91 -5.37 8.91
C SER A 293 8.76 -5.41 7.39
N MET A 294 9.72 -4.90 6.62
CA MET A 294 9.67 -5.06 5.16
C MET A 294 10.10 -6.46 4.73
N ALA A 295 11.13 -7.05 5.35
CA ALA A 295 11.53 -8.43 5.03
C ALA A 295 10.44 -9.45 5.42
N ALA A 296 9.75 -9.26 6.56
CA ALA A 296 8.59 -10.07 6.96
C ALA A 296 7.37 -9.91 6.02
N TYR A 297 7.26 -8.80 5.28
CA TYR A 297 6.29 -8.70 4.18
C TYR A 297 6.71 -9.54 2.96
N ILE A 298 8.01 -9.68 2.70
CA ILE A 298 8.55 -10.45 1.57
C ILE A 298 8.52 -11.97 1.78
N GLU A 299 8.48 -12.46 3.04
CA GLU A 299 8.10 -13.85 3.34
C GLU A 299 6.83 -14.26 2.57
N ASP A 300 5.78 -13.46 2.74
CA ASP A 300 4.42 -13.65 2.24
C ASP A 300 4.27 -13.20 0.77
N ASP A 301 4.96 -12.14 0.34
CA ASP A 301 4.94 -11.70 -1.06
C ASP A 301 5.66 -12.71 -2.00
N VAL A 302 6.69 -13.43 -1.51
CA VAL A 302 7.37 -14.53 -2.23
C VAL A 302 6.63 -15.86 -2.07
N LEU A 303 5.89 -16.05 -0.97
CA LEU A 303 5.20 -17.29 -0.60
C LEU A 303 3.75 -17.03 -0.14
N ASP A 304 2.84 -16.71 -1.07
CA ASP A 304 1.41 -16.37 -0.85
C ASP A 304 0.54 -17.44 -0.13
N ASP A 305 1.11 -18.57 0.28
CA ASP A 305 0.49 -19.63 1.12
C ASP A 305 1.20 -19.74 2.50
N ALA A 306 2.01 -18.75 2.93
CA ALA A 306 2.96 -18.86 4.05
C ALA A 306 2.85 -17.79 5.16
N ASP A 307 1.79 -17.93 5.95
CA ASP A 307 1.39 -17.16 7.14
C ASP A 307 2.41 -17.03 8.32
N ASP A 308 3.74 -17.23 8.18
CA ASP A 308 4.65 -17.20 9.36
C ASP A 308 4.75 -15.79 9.98
N ASN A 309 4.78 -14.75 9.15
CA ASN A 309 4.73 -13.36 9.58
C ASN A 309 3.46 -13.00 10.41
N TYR A 310 2.38 -13.80 10.36
CA TYR A 310 1.20 -13.59 11.21
C TYR A 310 1.55 -13.68 12.71
N GLN A 311 2.66 -14.33 13.09
CA GLN A 311 3.12 -14.40 14.48
C GLN A 311 3.51 -13.03 15.07
N TYR A 312 3.77 -12.04 14.21
CA TYR A 312 4.11 -10.66 14.60
C TYR A 312 2.90 -9.74 14.77
N LEU A 313 1.67 -10.25 14.58
CA LEU A 313 0.44 -9.46 14.70
C LEU A 313 -0.03 -9.39 16.18
N TRP A 314 -0.32 -8.23 16.77
CA TRP A 314 -0.32 -6.87 16.25
C TRP A 314 0.63 -5.95 17.04
N PRO A 315 1.28 -4.96 16.41
CA PRO A 315 2.17 -4.03 17.08
C PRO A 315 1.40 -3.00 17.93
N ALA A 316 2.11 -2.32 18.83
CA ALA A 316 1.56 -1.19 19.58
C ALA A 316 1.31 0.02 18.65
N PHE A 317 0.07 0.26 18.27
CA PHE A 317 -0.28 1.36 17.34
C PHE A 317 -0.29 2.77 17.97
N ASP A 318 -0.12 2.90 19.29
CA ASP A 318 -0.10 4.18 20.02
C ASP A 318 1.31 4.70 20.39
N VAL A 319 2.37 4.05 19.90
CA VAL A 319 3.71 4.66 19.73
C VAL A 319 3.91 5.08 18.26
N CYS A 320 4.99 5.79 17.93
CA CYS A 320 5.22 6.24 16.55
C CYS A 320 5.96 5.22 15.69
N LEU A 321 5.75 5.26 14.37
CA LEU A 321 6.16 4.21 13.42
C LEU A 321 7.66 3.84 13.49
N GLU A 322 8.54 4.80 13.77
CA GLU A 322 10.00 4.58 13.83
C GLU A 322 10.53 4.38 15.27
N GLU A 323 9.66 4.34 16.29
CA GLU A 323 10.01 4.00 17.68
C GLU A 323 10.02 2.48 17.93
N HIS A 324 9.53 1.69 16.97
CA HIS A 324 9.64 0.23 16.90
C HIS A 324 11.09 -0.18 16.54
N ALA A 325 11.96 -0.21 17.54
CA ALA A 325 13.41 -0.42 17.39
C ALA A 325 13.96 -1.53 18.31
N ALA A 326 13.14 -2.52 18.66
CA ALA A 326 13.54 -3.73 19.39
C ALA A 326 12.68 -4.94 19.00
N TYR A 327 13.19 -6.16 19.21
CA TYR A 327 12.44 -7.40 19.03
C TYR A 327 11.28 -7.50 20.05
N PRO A 328 10.05 -7.92 19.68
CA PRO A 328 9.57 -8.32 18.35
C PRO A 328 8.99 -7.16 17.53
N ASP A 329 8.86 -5.98 18.13
CA ASP A 329 8.14 -4.84 17.58
C ASP A 329 8.66 -4.38 16.20
N VAL A 330 9.93 -4.63 15.87
CA VAL A 330 10.52 -4.34 14.54
C VAL A 330 9.87 -5.11 13.38
N TYR A 331 9.19 -6.24 13.61
CA TYR A 331 8.51 -7.02 12.56
C TYR A 331 7.02 -6.67 12.41
N GLY A 332 6.38 -6.20 13.47
CA GLY A 332 4.91 -6.13 13.56
C GLY A 332 4.23 -5.13 12.61
N TYR A 333 4.98 -4.22 11.98
CA TYR A 333 4.41 -3.26 11.03
C TYR A 333 4.34 -3.76 9.59
N TRP A 334 4.76 -5.01 9.30
CA TRP A 334 4.66 -5.61 7.96
C TRP A 334 3.30 -5.43 7.24
N PRO A 335 2.12 -5.41 7.93
CA PRO A 335 0.84 -5.21 7.24
C PRO A 335 0.69 -3.84 6.58
N ILE A 336 1.49 -2.82 6.92
CA ILE A 336 1.48 -1.55 6.17
C ILE A 336 2.07 -1.71 4.78
N PHE A 337 3.04 -2.63 4.61
CA PHE A 337 3.68 -2.92 3.34
C PHE A 337 2.80 -3.82 2.47
N ARG A 338 2.16 -4.86 3.05
CA ARG A 338 1.07 -5.59 2.36
C ARG A 338 -0.05 -4.63 1.94
N TYR A 339 -0.54 -3.75 2.82
CA TYR A 339 -1.57 -2.77 2.45
C TYR A 339 -1.10 -1.82 1.35
N ALA A 340 0.15 -1.34 1.42
CA ALA A 340 0.70 -0.51 0.36
C ALA A 340 0.75 -1.24 -0.99
N ALA A 341 1.19 -2.50 -1.01
CA ALA A 341 1.27 -3.31 -2.22
C ALA A 341 -0.12 -3.63 -2.82
N GLU A 342 -1.05 -4.15 -2.01
CA GLU A 342 -2.42 -4.46 -2.42
C GLU A 342 -3.16 -3.23 -2.98
N GLN A 343 -2.92 -2.02 -2.47
CA GLN A 343 -3.59 -0.81 -2.98
C GLN A 343 -2.93 -0.20 -4.22
N ASN A 344 -1.71 -0.61 -4.61
CA ASN A 344 -0.90 0.10 -5.62
C ASN A 344 -0.38 -0.75 -6.78
N GLY A 345 -0.75 -2.02 -6.86
CA GLY A 345 -0.45 -2.88 -8.02
C GLY A 345 -0.79 -4.35 -7.79
N GLY A 346 -0.84 -4.76 -6.51
CA GLY A 346 -1.05 -6.13 -6.08
C GLY A 346 0.24 -6.77 -5.59
N THR A 347 0.08 -7.69 -4.65
CA THR A 347 1.14 -8.57 -4.13
C THR A 347 1.41 -9.69 -5.13
N ASN A 348 2.54 -10.37 -4.97
CA ASN A 348 2.91 -11.58 -5.72
C ASN A 348 2.98 -11.37 -7.26
N VAL A 349 3.17 -10.11 -7.70
CA VAL A 349 3.03 -9.63 -9.07
C VAL A 349 4.15 -8.66 -9.40
N ALA A 350 4.95 -9.00 -10.41
CA ALA A 350 5.96 -8.13 -11.00
C ALA A 350 5.36 -6.86 -11.62
N ASP A 351 6.09 -5.74 -11.55
CA ASP A 351 5.59 -4.38 -11.86
C ASP A 351 4.41 -3.95 -10.96
N GLY A 352 4.16 -4.69 -9.86
CA GLY A 352 2.96 -4.63 -9.04
C GLY A 352 3.06 -3.66 -7.86
N GLY A 353 2.82 -4.17 -6.65
CA GLY A 353 2.99 -3.44 -5.39
C GLY A 353 4.44 -3.45 -4.88
N GLU A 354 5.20 -4.47 -5.28
CA GLU A 354 6.59 -4.72 -4.92
C GLU A 354 7.56 -3.59 -5.31
N ASP A 355 7.29 -2.82 -6.40
CA ASP A 355 8.14 -1.68 -6.77
C ASP A 355 8.24 -0.64 -5.65
N ILE A 356 7.27 -0.59 -4.72
CA ILE A 356 7.31 0.34 -3.59
C ILE A 356 8.48 0.00 -2.65
N PHE A 357 8.79 -1.29 -2.47
CA PHE A 357 9.99 -1.74 -1.75
C PHE A 357 11.26 -1.39 -2.54
N GLN A 358 11.28 -1.69 -3.85
CA GLN A 358 12.44 -1.40 -4.71
C GLN A 358 12.75 0.12 -4.75
N ALA A 359 11.72 0.95 -4.92
CA ALA A 359 11.82 2.40 -4.94
C ALA A 359 12.15 2.97 -3.55
N PHE A 360 11.68 2.35 -2.46
CA PHE A 360 12.04 2.73 -1.10
C PHE A 360 13.55 2.56 -0.86
N TRP A 361 14.11 1.38 -1.12
CA TRP A 361 15.54 1.13 -0.92
C TRP A 361 16.42 1.92 -1.90
N THR A 362 15.95 2.14 -3.13
CA THR A 362 16.58 3.07 -4.09
C THR A 362 16.61 4.51 -3.54
N ASN A 363 15.55 4.96 -2.87
CA ASN A 363 15.49 6.28 -2.22
C ASN A 363 16.43 6.34 -0.98
N VAL A 364 16.48 5.28 -0.16
CA VAL A 364 17.37 5.18 1.03
C VAL A 364 18.84 5.16 0.64
N GLY A 365 19.25 4.36 -0.36
CA GLY A 365 20.63 4.33 -0.87
C GLY A 365 21.12 5.67 -1.45
N GLN A 366 20.19 6.51 -1.91
CA GLN A 366 20.44 7.90 -2.32
C GLN A 366 20.48 8.91 -1.16
N GLY A 367 20.28 8.47 0.09
CA GLY A 367 20.34 9.27 1.30
C GLY A 367 19.03 9.97 1.69
N GLN A 368 17.87 9.46 1.26
CA GLN A 368 16.57 9.87 1.79
C GLN A 368 16.23 9.09 3.07
N ARG A 369 15.54 9.72 4.02
CA ARG A 369 15.13 9.08 5.29
C ARG A 369 13.87 8.25 5.14
N GLY A 370 13.69 7.22 5.98
CA GLY A 370 12.62 6.21 5.85
C GLY A 370 11.23 6.79 5.49
N LEU A 371 10.66 7.66 6.34
CA LEU A 371 9.34 8.26 6.09
C LEU A 371 9.24 9.03 4.76
N ALA A 372 10.31 9.70 4.33
CA ALA A 372 10.35 10.45 3.08
C ALA A 372 10.61 9.55 1.87
N ALA A 373 11.47 8.54 2.01
CA ALA A 373 11.75 7.52 1.02
C ALA A 373 10.48 6.71 0.68
N PHE A 374 9.64 6.40 1.69
CA PHE A 374 8.40 5.66 1.53
C PHE A 374 7.26 6.51 0.93
N ASP A 375 7.13 7.78 1.33
CA ASP A 375 6.19 8.72 0.68
C ASP A 375 6.55 8.94 -0.80
N ASN A 376 7.85 9.07 -1.13
CA ASN A 376 8.33 9.17 -2.50
C ASN A 376 8.20 7.85 -3.29
N ALA A 377 8.34 6.69 -2.65
CA ALA A 377 8.09 5.39 -3.28
C ALA A 377 6.60 5.21 -3.63
N LEU A 378 5.70 5.49 -2.69
CA LEU A 378 4.25 5.51 -2.92
C LEU A 378 3.84 6.50 -4.04
N ALA A 379 4.54 7.62 -4.15
CA ALA A 379 4.29 8.61 -5.20
C ALA A 379 4.60 8.10 -6.63
N THR A 380 5.41 7.05 -6.79
CA THR A 380 5.67 6.43 -8.12
C THR A 380 4.40 5.76 -8.69
N LYS A 381 3.62 5.09 -7.82
CA LYS A 381 2.32 4.48 -8.15
C LYS A 381 1.15 5.49 -8.04
N GLY A 382 1.42 6.73 -7.63
CA GLY A 382 0.46 7.82 -7.53
C GLY A 382 -0.24 7.97 -6.17
N ALA A 383 0.20 7.21 -5.15
CA ALA A 383 -0.27 7.33 -3.77
C ALA A 383 0.58 8.31 -2.94
N ASN A 384 0.31 8.38 -1.63
CA ASN A 384 1.12 9.11 -0.65
C ASN A 384 0.88 8.52 0.75
N LEU A 385 1.87 8.64 1.63
CA LEU A 385 1.86 8.05 2.98
C LEU A 385 0.76 8.62 3.87
N ASN A 386 0.30 9.85 3.64
CA ASN A 386 -0.77 10.47 4.44
C ASN A 386 -2.17 9.91 4.12
N ASP A 387 -2.40 9.43 2.89
CA ASP A 387 -3.62 8.67 2.58
C ASP A 387 -3.42 7.18 2.92
N THR A 388 -2.34 6.56 2.46
CA THR A 388 -2.04 5.14 2.71
C THR A 388 -2.10 4.78 4.20
N PHE A 389 -1.42 5.54 5.08
CA PHE A 389 -1.41 5.24 6.52
C PHE A 389 -2.77 5.39 7.21
N HIS A 390 -3.59 6.36 6.80
CA HIS A 390 -4.91 6.53 7.44
C HIS A 390 -5.90 5.49 6.95
N ASP A 391 -5.78 5.09 5.69
CA ASP A 391 -6.70 4.15 5.08
C ASP A 391 -6.31 2.71 5.48
N PHE A 392 -5.01 2.43 5.69
CA PHE A 392 -4.46 1.31 6.48
C PHE A 392 -5.04 1.28 7.91
N ALA A 393 -4.99 2.41 8.62
CA ALA A 393 -5.55 2.54 9.97
C ALA A 393 -7.08 2.32 10.03
N ILE A 394 -7.78 2.30 8.90
CA ILE A 394 -9.17 1.85 8.80
C ILE A 394 -9.23 0.35 8.46
N ALA A 395 -8.44 -0.14 7.49
CA ALA A 395 -8.39 -1.55 7.11
C ALA A 395 -8.07 -2.47 8.31
N THR A 396 -6.96 -2.20 9.00
CA THR A 396 -6.49 -2.93 10.18
C THR A 396 -7.50 -2.89 11.32
N ALA A 397 -8.25 -1.78 11.46
CA ALA A 397 -9.26 -1.64 12.51
C ALA A 397 -10.48 -2.55 12.31
N PHE A 398 -10.81 -2.93 11.08
CA PHE A 398 -12.05 -3.63 10.73
C PHE A 398 -11.87 -5.01 10.09
N LEU A 399 -10.66 -5.37 9.62
CA LEU A 399 -10.31 -6.65 9.02
C LEU A 399 -11.37 -7.20 8.04
N GLN A 400 -11.91 -6.31 7.21
CA GLN A 400 -12.81 -6.70 6.13
C GLN A 400 -12.01 -7.37 5.01
N SER A 401 -12.51 -8.48 4.47
CA SER A 401 -11.86 -9.22 3.38
C SER A 401 -12.39 -8.72 2.03
N CYS A 402 -11.51 -8.47 1.06
CA CYS A 402 -11.87 -7.94 -0.24
C CYS A 402 -10.91 -8.36 -1.35
N PRO A 403 -11.29 -8.25 -2.64
CA PRO A 403 -10.33 -8.37 -3.72
C PRO A 403 -9.32 -7.22 -3.69
N ASN A 404 -8.07 -7.55 -3.96
CA ASN A 404 -6.94 -6.66 -4.24
C ASN A 404 -7.31 -5.31 -4.90
N GLY A 405 -6.68 -4.21 -4.47
CA GLY A 405 -6.96 -2.85 -4.94
C GLY A 405 -8.28 -2.23 -4.47
N SER A 406 -8.94 -2.80 -3.46
CA SER A 406 -10.13 -2.22 -2.82
C SER A 406 -9.76 -1.51 -1.50
N PRO A 407 -10.22 -0.27 -1.24
CA PRO A 407 -9.80 0.48 -0.06
C PRO A 407 -10.44 -0.04 1.24
N TYR A 408 -9.72 0.14 2.35
CA TYR A 408 -10.17 -0.15 3.72
C TYR A 408 -10.33 -1.65 4.07
N CYS A 409 -9.58 -2.52 3.42
CA CYS A 409 -9.63 -3.96 3.57
C CYS A 409 -8.32 -4.62 3.11
N TYR A 410 -8.21 -5.93 3.32
CA TYR A 410 -7.12 -6.77 2.81
C TYR A 410 -7.70 -7.96 2.03
N GLU A 411 -6.91 -8.60 1.18
CA GLU A 411 -7.20 -9.94 0.63
C GLU A 411 -7.34 -10.97 1.79
N GLU A 412 -6.35 -10.96 2.66
CA GLU A 412 -6.01 -11.96 3.68
C GLU A 412 -6.71 -11.80 5.05
N SER A 413 -7.58 -10.79 5.21
CA SER A 413 -7.97 -10.28 6.55
C SER A 413 -8.53 -11.31 7.54
N ALA A 414 -9.11 -12.40 7.02
CA ALA A 414 -9.67 -13.50 7.81
C ALA A 414 -8.60 -14.43 8.40
N GLY A 415 -7.42 -14.51 7.78
CA GLY A 415 -6.22 -15.14 8.34
C GLY A 415 -5.70 -14.33 9.54
N TYR A 416 -5.58 -13.01 9.37
CA TYR A 416 -5.15 -12.10 10.43
C TYR A 416 -6.08 -12.14 11.66
N GLU A 417 -7.41 -12.13 11.46
CA GLU A 417 -8.39 -12.30 12.56
C GLU A 417 -8.30 -13.70 13.19
N ALA A 418 -7.99 -14.75 12.42
CA ALA A 418 -7.85 -16.11 12.94
C ALA A 418 -6.58 -16.34 13.78
N ALA A 419 -5.48 -15.64 13.45
CA ALA A 419 -4.20 -15.75 14.15
C ALA A 419 -4.14 -14.85 15.40
N ALA A 420 -4.39 -13.54 15.25
CA ALA A 420 -4.21 -12.55 16.31
C ALA A 420 -5.51 -11.89 16.80
N GLY A 421 -6.64 -12.13 16.12
CA GLY A 421 -7.91 -11.45 16.42
C GLY A 421 -7.94 -10.00 15.97
N MET A 422 -8.93 -9.25 16.46
CA MET A 422 -9.08 -7.83 16.16
C MET A 422 -8.10 -6.99 17.01
N PRO A 423 -7.42 -5.98 16.43
CA PRO A 423 -6.59 -5.03 17.17
C PRO A 423 -7.33 -4.29 18.30
N ASP A 424 -6.61 -4.02 19.38
CA ASP A 424 -7.14 -3.47 20.62
C ASP A 424 -7.60 -2.00 20.47
N VAL A 425 -8.72 -1.65 21.13
CA VAL A 425 -9.30 -0.29 21.04
C VAL A 425 -8.79 0.62 22.16
N HIS A 426 -8.46 1.86 21.78
CA HIS A 426 -7.77 2.82 22.63
C HIS A 426 -8.74 3.63 23.53
N GLY A 427 -10.03 3.26 23.52
CA GLY A 427 -11.07 3.84 24.35
C GLY A 427 -12.47 3.69 23.74
N ALA A 428 -13.50 4.09 24.50
CA ALA A 428 -14.88 3.94 24.06
C ALA A 428 -15.79 5.06 24.64
N ILE A 429 -16.70 5.57 23.82
CA ILE A 429 -17.77 6.49 24.24
C ILE A 429 -19.10 5.69 24.28
N ALA A 430 -19.32 5.00 25.40
CA ALA A 430 -20.40 4.01 25.55
C ALA A 430 -21.84 4.58 25.46
N SER A 431 -22.04 5.90 25.49
CA SER A 431 -23.37 6.51 25.29
C SER A 431 -23.28 7.94 24.78
N ILE A 432 -24.28 8.34 23.98
CA ILE A 432 -24.47 9.72 23.50
C ILE A 432 -24.46 10.69 24.69
N GLY A 433 -23.66 11.75 24.62
CA GLY A 433 -23.41 12.69 25.72
C GLY A 433 -22.16 12.37 26.55
N GLY A 434 -21.44 11.30 26.22
CA GLY A 434 -20.13 10.96 26.78
C GLY A 434 -18.96 11.52 25.95
N SER A 435 -17.79 11.55 26.56
CA SER A 435 -16.52 11.93 25.91
C SER A 435 -15.36 11.04 26.36
N GLN A 436 -14.38 10.91 25.47
CA GLN A 436 -13.11 10.22 25.70
C GLN A 436 -11.96 11.22 25.48
N ALA A 437 -10.99 11.22 26.39
CA ALA A 437 -9.74 11.97 26.23
C ALA A 437 -8.59 11.00 25.96
N GLY A 438 -7.60 11.44 25.19
CA GLY A 438 -6.45 10.63 24.82
C GLY A 438 -5.32 11.47 24.23
N SER A 439 -4.31 10.79 23.70
CA SER A 439 -3.20 11.41 22.98
C SER A 439 -2.64 10.46 21.94
N VAL A 440 -2.17 10.99 20.81
CA VAL A 440 -1.55 10.24 19.71
C VAL A 440 -0.14 10.82 19.46
N PRO A 441 0.96 10.04 19.51
CA PRO A 441 2.29 10.49 19.06
C PRO A 441 2.25 11.16 17.69
N ASP A 442 3.16 12.08 17.41
CA ASP A 442 3.42 12.48 16.02
C ASP A 442 4.27 11.41 15.30
N HIS A 443 4.50 11.53 13.99
CA HIS A 443 5.10 10.47 13.14
C HIS A 443 4.30 9.16 13.04
N TYR A 444 3.07 9.25 12.54
CA TYR A 444 2.28 8.09 12.07
C TYR A 444 1.97 7.09 13.19
N ALA A 445 1.16 7.54 14.14
CA ALA A 445 0.52 6.72 15.18
C ALA A 445 -1.02 6.78 15.08
N ILE A 446 -1.71 5.82 15.69
CA ILE A 446 -3.15 5.57 15.56
C ILE A 446 -3.82 5.50 16.94
N ASN A 447 -5.04 6.02 17.07
CA ASN A 447 -5.97 5.64 18.14
C ASN A 447 -7.34 5.27 17.54
N TRP A 448 -7.91 4.17 17.99
CA TRP A 448 -9.29 3.76 17.69
C TRP A 448 -10.20 3.97 18.89
N ILE A 449 -11.22 4.83 18.77
CA ILE A 449 -12.21 5.09 19.82
C ILE A 449 -13.57 4.57 19.41
N GLU A 450 -14.16 3.65 20.18
CA GLU A 450 -15.51 3.14 19.92
C GLU A 450 -16.59 4.20 20.14
N LEU A 451 -17.64 4.16 19.31
CA LEU A 451 -18.77 5.08 19.33
C LEU A 451 -20.12 4.35 19.37
N PRO A 452 -21.22 5.00 19.79
CA PRO A 452 -22.54 4.37 19.84
C PRO A 452 -23.00 3.88 18.46
N THR A 453 -23.28 2.57 18.34
CA THR A 453 -23.69 1.92 17.09
C THR A 453 -25.13 2.24 16.66
N SER A 454 -25.87 3.06 17.42
CA SER A 454 -27.23 3.47 17.07
C SER A 454 -27.64 4.82 17.68
N GLY A 455 -28.66 5.43 17.08
CA GLY A 455 -29.12 6.78 17.41
C GLY A 455 -28.43 7.87 16.59
N THR A 456 -28.99 9.07 16.62
CA THR A 456 -28.44 10.26 15.94
C THR A 456 -27.77 11.15 16.99
N TYR A 457 -26.51 11.52 16.78
CA TYR A 457 -25.70 12.29 17.73
C TYR A 457 -24.72 13.22 17.00
N ALA A 458 -24.37 14.35 17.61
CA ALA A 458 -23.24 15.16 17.14
C ALA A 458 -21.92 14.51 17.58
N ILE A 459 -20.85 14.74 16.83
CA ILE A 459 -19.48 14.34 17.20
C ILE A 459 -18.61 15.61 17.20
N ALA A 460 -17.83 15.81 18.25
CA ALA A 460 -16.93 16.95 18.39
C ALA A 460 -15.52 16.50 18.77
N LEU A 461 -14.52 16.97 18.01
CA LEU A 461 -13.10 16.82 18.30
C LEU A 461 -12.54 18.15 18.77
N THR A 462 -11.72 18.13 19.82
CA THR A 462 -10.81 19.22 20.20
C THR A 462 -9.43 18.63 20.48
N ALA A 463 -8.39 19.16 19.83
CA ALA A 463 -7.03 18.66 19.91
C ALA A 463 -6.01 19.80 20.10
N ALA A 464 -4.86 19.48 20.70
CA ALA A 464 -3.77 20.43 20.88
C ALA A 464 -3.05 20.80 19.56
N GLY A 465 -3.23 19.98 18.52
CA GLY A 465 -2.63 20.12 17.20
C GLY A 465 -3.49 19.43 16.12
N PRO A 466 -3.01 19.40 14.86
CA PRO A 466 -3.72 18.76 13.76
C PRO A 466 -3.79 17.23 13.92
N LEU A 467 -4.96 16.65 13.64
CA LEU A 467 -5.20 15.21 13.54
C LEU A 467 -6.09 14.92 12.32
N ARG A 468 -5.90 13.77 11.66
CA ARG A 468 -6.82 13.24 10.63
C ARG A 468 -7.77 12.25 11.30
N VAL A 469 -9.07 12.45 11.16
CA VAL A 469 -10.10 11.66 11.84
C VAL A 469 -11.21 11.28 10.88
N SER A 470 -11.51 9.99 10.83
CA SER A 470 -12.66 9.42 10.12
C SER A 470 -13.57 8.68 11.08
N ILE A 471 -14.88 8.87 10.92
CA ILE A 471 -15.92 8.13 11.62
C ILE A 471 -16.34 6.97 10.71
N VAL A 472 -16.03 5.75 11.09
CA VAL A 472 -16.24 4.56 10.27
C VAL A 472 -17.25 3.66 10.95
N ALA A 473 -18.29 3.27 10.22
CA ALA A 473 -19.26 2.28 10.67
C ALA A 473 -19.28 1.06 9.75
N GLU A 474 -19.10 -0.11 10.34
CA GLU A 474 -19.29 -1.40 9.68
C GLU A 474 -20.77 -1.77 9.65
N SER A 475 -21.28 -2.20 8.51
CA SER A 475 -22.61 -2.81 8.41
C SER A 475 -22.62 -3.94 7.37
N GLY A 476 -22.60 -5.18 7.86
CA GLY A 476 -22.30 -6.35 7.03
C GLY A 476 -20.90 -6.22 6.41
N ASN A 477 -20.73 -6.73 5.19
CA ASN A 477 -19.49 -6.62 4.41
C ASN A 477 -19.31 -5.22 3.78
N SER A 478 -19.48 -4.15 4.56
CA SER A 478 -19.30 -2.78 4.05
C SER A 478 -18.95 -1.77 5.15
N LEU A 479 -17.97 -0.92 4.87
CA LEU A 479 -17.57 0.19 5.74
C LEU A 479 -18.12 1.51 5.21
N ASN A 480 -18.76 2.28 6.09
CA ASN A 480 -19.24 3.62 5.81
C ASN A 480 -18.32 4.66 6.47
N VAL A 481 -17.36 5.15 5.71
CA VAL A 481 -16.37 6.16 6.15
C VAL A 481 -16.95 7.57 6.00
N THR A 482 -16.91 8.35 7.09
CA THR A 482 -17.30 9.76 7.13
C THR A 482 -16.16 10.60 7.71
N GLN A 483 -15.48 11.38 6.89
CA GLN A 483 -14.37 12.22 7.33
C GLN A 483 -14.85 13.33 8.29
N LEU A 484 -14.17 13.47 9.43
CA LEU A 484 -14.35 14.57 10.40
C LEU A 484 -13.25 15.64 10.21
N THR A 485 -12.03 15.23 9.89
CA THR A 485 -10.93 16.11 9.48
C THR A 485 -10.13 15.52 8.32
N SER A 486 -9.79 16.35 7.33
CA SER A 486 -8.83 16.05 6.26
C SER A 486 -7.39 16.10 6.76
N ALA A 487 -6.43 15.52 6.01
CA ALA A 487 -4.99 15.58 6.27
C ALA A 487 -4.43 17.01 6.54
N ALA A 488 -5.05 18.06 5.99
CA ALA A 488 -4.71 19.46 6.30
C ALA A 488 -5.01 19.92 7.74
N GLY A 489 -5.59 19.06 8.60
CA GLY A 489 -5.52 19.12 10.06
C GLY A 489 -6.16 20.34 10.75
N GLN A 490 -7.38 20.20 11.25
CA GLN A 490 -8.01 21.20 12.13
C GLN A 490 -7.88 20.81 13.61
N ASN A 491 -7.43 21.75 14.45
CA ASN A 491 -7.33 21.54 15.92
C ASN A 491 -8.71 21.37 16.60
N SER A 492 -9.81 21.68 15.92
CA SER A 492 -11.15 21.30 16.37
C SER A 492 -12.08 21.13 15.18
N ALA A 493 -12.94 20.13 15.22
CA ALA A 493 -13.90 19.81 14.16
C ALA A 493 -15.20 19.27 14.75
N THR A 494 -16.32 19.49 14.06
CA THR A 494 -17.64 19.01 14.49
C THR A 494 -18.43 18.43 13.33
N LEU A 495 -19.00 17.25 13.55
CA LEU A 495 -20.01 16.63 12.69
C LEU A 495 -21.36 16.84 13.40
N PRO A 496 -22.19 17.82 12.98
CA PRO A 496 -23.32 18.32 13.77
C PRO A 496 -24.46 17.31 13.97
N ALA A 497 -24.57 16.33 13.06
CA ALA A 497 -25.29 15.09 13.29
C ALA A 497 -24.64 13.97 12.47
N TYR A 498 -24.37 12.85 13.14
CA TYR A 498 -24.05 11.54 12.57
C TYR A 498 -25.19 10.58 12.91
N THR A 499 -25.38 9.56 12.07
CA THR A 499 -26.29 8.43 12.35
C THR A 499 -25.66 7.20 11.73
N PRO A 500 -25.25 6.19 12.54
CA PRO A 500 -24.72 4.95 12.00
C PRO A 500 -25.69 4.31 11.00
N PRO A 501 -25.20 3.64 9.94
CA PRO A 501 -26.02 2.87 9.01
C PRO A 501 -26.94 1.89 9.76
N ASN A 502 -28.13 1.64 9.22
CA ASN A 502 -29.08 0.73 9.86
C ASN A 502 -28.57 -0.72 9.81
N GLY A 503 -28.29 -1.28 10.99
CA GLY A 503 -27.60 -2.57 11.12
C GLY A 503 -26.09 -2.43 11.26
N ALA A 504 -25.59 -1.27 11.70
CA ALA A 504 -24.18 -1.11 12.05
C ALA A 504 -23.80 -2.01 13.23
N THR A 505 -22.75 -2.80 13.07
CA THR A 505 -22.23 -3.76 14.04
C THR A 505 -21.17 -3.12 14.95
N ARG A 506 -20.28 -2.31 14.37
CA ARG A 506 -19.22 -1.58 15.06
C ARG A 506 -19.08 -0.17 14.47
N VAL A 507 -18.76 0.81 15.32
CA VAL A 507 -18.49 2.19 14.90
C VAL A 507 -17.25 2.70 15.63
N LEU A 508 -16.27 3.19 14.88
CA LEU A 508 -15.03 3.75 15.42
C LEU A 508 -14.84 5.19 14.93
N ALA A 509 -14.28 6.04 15.78
CA ALA A 509 -13.45 7.13 15.31
C ALA A 509 -12.02 6.59 15.12
N VAL A 510 -11.56 6.56 13.88
CA VAL A 510 -10.18 6.27 13.51
C VAL A 510 -9.42 7.59 13.51
N ILE A 511 -8.45 7.74 14.42
CA ILE A 511 -7.69 8.96 14.65
C ILE A 511 -6.23 8.67 14.32
N THR A 512 -5.64 9.40 13.38
CA THR A 512 -4.20 9.29 13.06
C THR A 512 -3.50 10.63 13.16
N ASN A 513 -2.27 10.62 13.65
CA ASN A 513 -1.41 11.81 13.73
C ASN A 513 -0.22 11.66 12.77
N GLN A 514 -0.31 12.36 11.64
CA GLN A 514 0.58 12.20 10.48
C GLN A 514 1.59 13.34 10.38
N ARG A 515 1.75 14.09 11.47
CA ARG A 515 2.67 15.23 11.55
C ARG A 515 4.09 14.70 11.69
N MET A 516 4.93 14.94 10.69
CA MET A 516 6.38 14.74 10.82
C MET A 516 7.02 15.97 11.48
N THR A 517 7.94 15.76 12.43
CA THR A 517 8.75 16.84 13.06
C THR A 517 10.26 16.70 12.88
N SER A 518 10.66 15.52 12.41
CA SER A 518 11.96 15.10 11.90
C SER A 518 11.68 14.24 10.67
N GLU A 519 12.71 13.89 9.92
CA GLU A 519 12.63 12.88 8.85
C GLU A 519 12.98 11.46 9.38
N ASN A 520 13.52 11.38 10.60
CA ASN A 520 13.75 10.18 11.41
C ASN A 520 13.83 10.64 12.91
N PRO A 521 12.92 10.23 13.82
CA PRO A 521 12.84 10.71 15.20
C PRO A 521 13.25 9.66 16.25
N SER A 522 14.24 9.96 17.10
CA SER A 522 14.58 9.08 18.24
C SER A 522 13.66 9.22 19.47
N SER A 523 12.50 9.87 19.32
CA SER A 523 11.44 10.04 20.34
C SER A 523 10.30 10.91 19.79
N CYS A 524 9.05 10.54 19.99
CA CYS A 524 7.88 11.28 19.46
C CYS A 524 7.12 12.12 20.51
N SER A 525 6.29 13.06 20.04
CA SER A 525 5.57 14.06 20.84
C SER A 525 4.05 13.98 20.66
N SER A 526 3.34 13.52 21.70
CA SER A 526 1.91 13.21 21.60
C SER A 526 0.99 14.43 21.53
N THR A 527 0.16 14.49 20.50
CA THR A 527 -0.97 15.42 20.38
C THR A 527 -2.12 14.94 21.26
N SER A 528 -2.39 15.67 22.36
CA SER A 528 -3.56 15.39 23.21
C SER A 528 -4.87 15.84 22.55
N TYR A 529 -5.94 15.08 22.78
CA TYR A 529 -7.27 15.36 22.25
C TYR A 529 -8.39 14.99 23.23
N THR A 530 -9.59 15.48 22.92
CA THR A 530 -10.86 15.02 23.49
C THR A 530 -11.86 14.87 22.36
N LEU A 531 -12.44 13.68 22.26
CA LEU A 531 -13.55 13.34 21.38
C LEU A 531 -14.82 13.27 22.23
N ALA A 532 -15.90 13.92 21.80
CA ALA A 532 -17.19 13.91 22.47
C ALA A 532 -18.31 13.50 21.52
N THR A 533 -19.31 12.81 22.07
CA THR A 533 -20.63 12.67 21.45
C THR A 533 -21.61 13.57 22.17
N GLU A 534 -22.46 14.29 21.44
CA GLU A 534 -23.45 15.19 22.01
C GLU A 534 -24.83 14.96 21.40
N ALA A 535 -25.86 15.60 21.96
CA ALA A 535 -27.16 15.66 21.29
C ALA A 535 -26.98 16.32 19.90
N PRO A 536 -27.64 15.82 18.84
CA PRO A 536 -27.45 16.35 17.50
C PRO A 536 -27.92 17.80 17.42
N SER A 537 -27.20 18.60 16.64
CA SER A 537 -27.51 20.03 16.47
C SER A 537 -28.88 20.20 15.84
N ALA A 538 -29.75 21.03 16.43
CA ALA A 538 -31.10 21.27 15.91
C ALA A 538 -31.06 21.80 14.46
N LEU A 539 -30.21 22.80 14.22
CA LEU A 539 -29.99 23.41 12.91
C LEU A 539 -28.55 23.18 12.47
N ALA A 540 -28.33 22.55 11.33
CA ALA A 540 -27.03 22.45 10.69
C ALA A 540 -27.14 22.25 9.17
N VAL A 541 -26.14 22.70 8.42
CA VAL A 541 -26.13 22.66 6.95
C VAL A 541 -24.77 22.25 6.42
N GLN A 542 -24.77 21.43 5.38
CA GLN A 542 -23.59 21.09 4.60
C GLN A 542 -23.82 21.50 3.15
N THR A 543 -22.78 21.99 2.48
CA THR A 543 -22.78 22.23 1.04
C THR A 543 -21.57 21.59 0.41
N ASP A 544 -21.73 21.02 -0.77
CA ASP A 544 -20.66 20.35 -1.49
C ASP A 544 -20.75 20.61 -3.01
N GLY A 545 -19.72 20.22 -3.77
CA GLY A 545 -19.62 20.51 -5.20
C GLY A 545 -18.51 19.73 -5.93
N PRO A 546 -18.59 19.66 -7.27
CA PRO A 546 -17.63 18.92 -8.09
C PRO A 546 -16.32 19.68 -8.29
N THR A 547 -15.23 18.95 -8.55
CA THR A 547 -13.95 19.52 -8.98
C THR A 547 -14.12 20.46 -10.18
N GLY A 548 -13.47 21.63 -10.11
CA GLY A 548 -13.48 22.61 -11.20
C GLY A 548 -12.56 22.21 -12.36
N VAL A 549 -12.86 22.68 -13.58
CA VAL A 549 -12.15 22.30 -14.81
C VAL A 549 -11.51 23.48 -15.54
N ALA A 550 -10.62 23.22 -16.48
CA ALA A 550 -10.25 24.20 -17.51
C ALA A 550 -11.38 24.35 -18.54
N LEU A 551 -11.55 25.55 -19.10
CA LEU A 551 -12.46 25.89 -20.21
C LEU A 551 -11.83 26.99 -21.07
N ASP A 552 -12.13 27.01 -22.37
CA ASP A 552 -11.57 28.02 -23.27
C ASP A 552 -12.34 29.37 -23.27
N PRO A 553 -11.70 30.49 -23.70
CA PRO A 553 -12.35 31.79 -23.85
C PRO A 553 -13.61 31.77 -24.74
N GLY A 554 -14.78 31.79 -24.09
CA GLY A 554 -16.10 31.74 -24.73
C GLY A 554 -16.96 30.54 -24.31
N GLU A 555 -16.38 29.54 -23.63
CA GLU A 555 -17.07 28.33 -23.21
C GLU A 555 -17.94 28.48 -21.96
N SER A 556 -18.69 27.43 -21.61
CA SER A 556 -19.52 27.39 -20.40
C SER A 556 -19.70 25.98 -19.84
N LYS A 557 -19.50 25.82 -18.52
CA LYS A 557 -19.79 24.58 -17.77
C LYS A 557 -20.95 24.83 -16.81
N VAL A 558 -21.78 23.80 -16.60
CA VAL A 558 -22.76 23.78 -15.49
C VAL A 558 -22.22 22.85 -14.42
N TYR A 559 -22.11 23.35 -13.20
CA TYR A 559 -21.68 22.62 -12.02
C TYR A 559 -22.88 22.41 -11.08
N GLY A 560 -23.09 21.18 -10.64
CA GLY A 560 -24.17 20.82 -9.71
C GLY A 560 -23.65 20.72 -8.29
N PHE A 561 -23.83 21.78 -7.51
CA PHE A 561 -23.56 21.79 -6.07
C PHE A 561 -24.68 21.06 -5.32
N THR A 562 -24.40 20.55 -4.12
CA THR A 562 -25.44 20.03 -3.21
C THR A 562 -25.57 20.92 -1.98
N VAL A 563 -26.76 20.93 -1.39
CA VAL A 563 -27.04 21.51 -0.07
C VAL A 563 -27.85 20.48 0.71
N GLN A 564 -27.41 20.13 1.91
CA GLN A 564 -28.05 19.15 2.78
C GLN A 564 -28.35 19.76 4.14
N ASN A 565 -29.55 19.49 4.67
CA ASN A 565 -29.83 19.71 6.08
C ASN A 565 -29.22 18.56 6.89
N VAL A 566 -28.18 18.88 7.67
CA VAL A 566 -27.52 17.93 8.58
C VAL A 566 -27.85 18.25 10.05
N GLY A 567 -28.90 19.07 10.28
CA GLY A 567 -29.51 19.26 11.59
C GLY A 567 -30.62 18.24 11.88
N ALA A 568 -30.99 18.14 13.16
CA ALA A 568 -32.05 17.27 13.64
C ALA A 568 -33.47 17.78 13.31
N ASP A 569 -33.64 19.10 13.13
CA ASP A 569 -34.93 19.73 12.81
C ASP A 569 -35.05 20.10 11.32
N ASN A 570 -36.29 20.27 10.84
CA ASN A 570 -36.57 20.77 9.49
C ASN A 570 -36.27 22.27 9.42
N ALA A 571 -35.46 22.70 8.45
CA ALA A 571 -34.91 24.05 8.41
C ALA A 571 -35.08 24.72 7.04
N GLU A 572 -35.00 26.06 7.02
CA GLU A 572 -34.93 26.85 5.78
C GLU A 572 -33.61 27.61 5.66
N PHE A 573 -32.91 27.40 4.54
CA PHE A 573 -31.60 27.97 4.23
C PHE A 573 -31.70 29.00 3.12
N ALA A 574 -31.15 30.19 3.34
CA ALA A 574 -30.89 31.17 2.31
C ALA A 574 -29.66 30.75 1.49
N LEU A 575 -29.73 30.89 0.17
CA LEU A 575 -28.61 30.59 -0.73
C LEU A 575 -28.03 31.88 -1.30
N SER A 576 -26.71 31.94 -1.38
CA SER A 576 -25.98 33.01 -2.07
C SER A 576 -24.82 32.46 -2.89
N VAL A 577 -24.48 33.14 -3.98
CA VAL A 577 -23.37 32.76 -4.87
C VAL A 577 -22.43 33.95 -5.01
N THR A 578 -21.14 33.70 -4.89
CA THR A 578 -20.09 34.65 -5.28
C THR A 578 -19.25 34.09 -6.43
N SER A 579 -18.73 35.00 -7.25
CA SER A 579 -17.95 34.72 -8.45
C SER A 579 -16.83 35.73 -8.52
N SER A 580 -15.58 35.27 -8.53
CA SER A 580 -14.40 36.14 -8.43
C SER A 580 -14.21 37.05 -9.64
N GLN A 581 -14.59 36.58 -10.83
CA GLN A 581 -14.50 37.30 -12.10
C GLN A 581 -15.88 37.76 -12.64
N GLY A 582 -16.98 37.41 -11.95
CA GLY A 582 -18.35 37.68 -12.38
C GLY A 582 -18.85 36.76 -13.51
N TRP A 583 -18.27 35.57 -13.66
CA TRP A 583 -18.55 34.62 -14.74
C TRP A 583 -19.63 33.58 -14.39
N ALA A 584 -20.00 33.45 -13.12
CA ALA A 584 -21.06 32.54 -12.69
C ALA A 584 -22.45 33.19 -12.78
N ASN A 585 -23.37 32.53 -13.49
CA ASN A 585 -24.78 32.87 -13.52
C ASN A 585 -25.51 32.31 -12.30
N SER A 586 -26.07 33.19 -11.48
CA SER A 586 -26.86 32.86 -10.29
C SER A 586 -28.37 33.05 -10.45
N ASP A 587 -28.86 33.49 -11.62
CA ASP A 587 -30.28 33.81 -11.87
C ASP A 587 -31.25 32.65 -11.57
N ASN A 588 -30.75 31.40 -11.69
CA ASN A 588 -31.52 30.17 -11.50
C ASN A 588 -31.33 29.55 -10.10
N VAL A 589 -30.52 30.16 -9.22
CA VAL A 589 -30.33 29.72 -7.84
C VAL A 589 -31.49 30.24 -6.99
N PRO A 590 -32.27 29.36 -6.34
CA PRO A 590 -33.40 29.81 -5.52
C PRO A 590 -32.86 30.52 -4.27
N ALA A 591 -33.30 31.76 -4.02
CA ALA A 591 -32.82 32.58 -2.90
C ALA A 591 -33.00 31.93 -1.51
N LYS A 592 -33.93 30.97 -1.39
CA LYS A 592 -34.09 30.09 -0.23
C LYS A 592 -34.46 28.67 -0.65
N ILE A 593 -34.11 27.68 0.18
CA ILE A 593 -34.62 26.31 0.12
C ILE A 593 -35.02 25.83 1.51
N SER A 594 -36.20 25.19 1.62
CA SER A 594 -36.63 24.49 2.83
C SER A 594 -36.29 23.00 2.69
N LEU A 595 -35.66 22.40 3.69
CA LEU A 595 -35.20 21.01 3.70
C LEU A 595 -35.59 20.32 5.01
N ALA A 596 -36.17 19.12 4.90
CA ALA A 596 -36.38 18.27 6.07
C ALA A 596 -35.04 17.79 6.66
N ALA A 597 -35.02 17.39 7.93
CA ALA A 597 -33.82 16.81 8.54
C ALA A 597 -33.25 15.66 7.68
N GLY A 598 -31.93 15.67 7.44
CA GLY A 598 -31.22 14.73 6.56
C GLY A 598 -31.40 14.94 5.04
N ALA A 599 -32.30 15.82 4.58
CA ALA A 599 -32.64 15.93 3.16
C ALA A 599 -31.64 16.78 2.35
N THR A 600 -31.31 16.32 1.14
CA THR A 600 -30.36 16.96 0.21
C THR A 600 -31.05 17.51 -1.03
N ARG A 601 -30.52 18.61 -1.59
CA ARG A 601 -30.98 19.23 -2.85
C ARG A 601 -29.82 19.74 -3.69
N THR A 602 -29.83 19.41 -4.98
CA THR A 602 -28.85 19.93 -5.96
C THR A 602 -29.20 21.34 -6.42
N VAL A 603 -28.17 22.17 -6.65
CA VAL A 603 -28.23 23.56 -7.09
C VAL A 603 -27.25 23.72 -8.26
N ASN A 604 -27.77 23.97 -9.46
CA ASN A 604 -26.97 24.05 -10.68
C ASN A 604 -26.56 25.50 -10.98
N ILE A 605 -25.26 25.75 -11.10
CA ILE A 605 -24.67 27.05 -11.40
C ILE A 605 -23.92 26.96 -12.74
N ARG A 606 -24.13 27.91 -13.66
CA ARG A 606 -23.37 27.97 -14.92
C ARG A 606 -22.24 28.98 -14.83
N VAL A 607 -21.00 28.54 -15.05
CA VAL A 607 -19.85 29.44 -15.28
C VAL A 607 -19.69 29.63 -16.79
N THR A 608 -19.47 30.87 -17.23
CA THR A 608 -19.32 31.28 -18.63
C THR A 608 -18.06 32.12 -18.79
N ILE A 609 -17.02 31.60 -19.45
CA ILE A 609 -15.76 32.34 -19.62
C ILE A 609 -15.92 33.35 -20.76
N PRO A 610 -15.63 34.64 -20.57
CA PRO A 610 -15.64 35.62 -21.65
C PRO A 610 -14.61 35.29 -22.74
N GLN A 611 -14.96 35.55 -24.00
CA GLN A 611 -14.06 35.40 -25.15
C GLN A 611 -12.82 36.33 -25.10
N SER A 612 -12.79 37.29 -24.16
CA SER A 612 -11.66 38.17 -23.88
C SER A 612 -10.91 37.82 -22.60
N ALA A 613 -11.13 36.64 -22.02
CA ALA A 613 -10.43 36.19 -20.82
C ALA A 613 -9.00 35.74 -21.15
N THR A 614 -8.03 36.14 -20.31
CA THR A 614 -6.63 35.76 -20.49
C THR A 614 -6.42 34.31 -20.04
N ALA A 615 -5.69 33.51 -20.83
CA ALA A 615 -5.27 32.17 -20.46
C ALA A 615 -4.59 32.13 -19.08
N GLY A 616 -4.82 31.06 -18.32
CA GLY A 616 -4.32 30.89 -16.95
C GLY A 616 -5.08 31.69 -15.88
N THR A 617 -6.01 32.58 -16.24
CA THR A 617 -6.90 33.24 -15.25
C THR A 617 -7.74 32.19 -14.54
N VAL A 618 -7.96 32.38 -13.23
CA VAL A 618 -8.80 31.50 -12.41
C VAL A 618 -10.09 32.24 -12.01
N GLU A 619 -11.21 31.56 -12.17
CA GLU A 619 -12.52 31.94 -11.61
C GLU A 619 -12.86 31.01 -10.45
N ALA A 620 -12.92 31.58 -9.24
CA ALA A 620 -13.48 30.92 -8.06
C ALA A 620 -14.98 31.23 -7.98
N THR A 621 -15.80 30.19 -8.17
CA THR A 621 -17.26 30.23 -7.99
C THR A 621 -17.61 29.53 -6.68
N LYS A 622 -18.38 30.20 -5.81
CA LYS A 622 -18.69 29.73 -4.45
C LYS A 622 -20.20 29.76 -4.21
N LEU A 623 -20.78 28.62 -3.83
CA LEU A 623 -22.12 28.55 -3.24
C LEU A 623 -22.00 28.63 -1.72
N THR A 624 -22.90 29.38 -1.07
CA THR A 624 -23.03 29.45 0.40
C THR A 624 -24.50 29.26 0.78
N ALA A 625 -24.75 28.39 1.75
CA ALA A 625 -26.05 28.18 2.36
C ALA A 625 -25.99 28.59 3.84
N THR A 626 -26.97 29.38 4.30
CA THR A 626 -27.04 29.89 5.68
C THR A 626 -28.45 29.69 6.23
N SER A 627 -28.59 29.19 7.45
CA SER A 627 -29.90 29.03 8.09
C SER A 627 -30.57 30.39 8.25
N THR A 628 -31.88 30.42 8.03
CA THR A 628 -32.70 31.64 8.17
C THR A 628 -33.27 31.80 9.58
N GLU A 629 -32.92 30.90 10.48
CA GLU A 629 -33.26 30.90 11.90
C GLU A 629 -32.05 31.21 12.79
N ASP A 630 -30.84 30.83 12.35
CA ASP A 630 -29.56 31.18 12.98
C ASP A 630 -28.49 31.46 11.91
N GLU A 631 -28.09 32.72 11.75
CA GLU A 631 -27.13 33.14 10.72
C GLU A 631 -25.70 32.61 10.96
N SER A 632 -25.39 32.08 12.15
CA SER A 632 -24.10 31.41 12.43
C SER A 632 -24.03 30.00 11.83
N VAL A 633 -25.18 29.36 11.58
CA VAL A 633 -25.27 28.06 10.90
C VAL A 633 -25.13 28.28 9.39
N THR A 634 -23.90 28.20 8.89
CA THR A 634 -23.57 28.40 7.48
C THR A 634 -22.54 27.40 6.97
N SER A 635 -22.66 27.01 5.70
CA SER A 635 -21.70 26.16 4.99
C SER A 635 -21.52 26.65 3.56
N SER A 636 -20.33 26.41 2.99
CA SER A 636 -20.02 26.91 1.65
C SER A 636 -18.93 26.09 0.93
N HIS A 637 -19.19 25.67 -0.31
CA HIS A 637 -18.23 24.99 -1.18
C HIS A 637 -17.77 25.94 -2.32
N THR A 638 -16.50 25.86 -2.71
CA THR A 638 -15.88 26.73 -3.73
C THR A 638 -15.14 25.92 -4.79
N ILE A 639 -15.47 26.12 -6.06
CA ILE A 639 -14.83 25.47 -7.21
C ILE A 639 -13.93 26.48 -7.95
N GLN A 640 -12.87 25.99 -8.61
CA GLN A 640 -11.98 26.83 -9.43
C GLN A 640 -12.03 26.41 -10.90
N THR A 641 -12.53 27.30 -11.76
CA THR A 641 -12.48 27.13 -13.23
C THR A 641 -11.27 27.88 -13.79
N ARG A 642 -10.50 27.29 -14.71
CA ARG A 642 -9.30 27.94 -15.31
C ARG A 642 -9.51 28.25 -16.79
N VAL A 643 -8.94 29.36 -17.28
CA VAL A 643 -9.00 29.73 -18.71
C VAL A 643 -7.92 29.01 -19.51
N GLY A 644 -8.29 28.32 -20.58
CA GLY A 644 -7.39 27.70 -21.56
C GLY A 644 -6.72 28.68 -22.53
N GLN A 645 -5.96 28.16 -23.50
CA GLN A 645 -5.16 28.94 -24.46
C GLN A 645 -5.91 29.05 -25.80
N ALA A 646 -6.46 30.24 -26.11
CA ALA A 646 -7.22 30.43 -27.34
C ALA A 646 -6.34 30.56 -28.59
N GLU A 647 -6.49 29.63 -29.54
CA GLU A 647 -5.95 29.78 -30.90
C GLU A 647 -6.75 30.78 -31.77
N GLY A 648 -6.08 31.37 -32.76
CA GLY A 648 -6.58 32.54 -33.51
C GLY A 648 -7.61 32.21 -34.60
N ALA A 649 -8.71 32.97 -34.63
CA ALA A 649 -9.82 32.73 -35.56
C ALA A 649 -9.57 33.17 -37.02
N PHE A 650 -10.11 32.37 -37.97
CA PHE A 650 -10.38 32.78 -39.35
C PHE A 650 -11.89 32.71 -39.67
N LEU A 651 -12.33 33.52 -40.64
CA LEU A 651 -13.75 33.86 -40.88
C LEU A 651 -14.09 33.86 -42.40
N PRO A 652 -15.38 33.74 -42.81
CA PRO A 652 -15.81 32.49 -43.45
C PRO A 652 -16.48 32.64 -44.83
N ILE A 653 -16.83 31.52 -45.44
CA ILE A 653 -17.88 31.42 -46.48
C ILE A 653 -18.95 30.41 -46.05
N ILE A 654 -20.21 30.70 -46.40
CA ILE A 654 -21.42 30.00 -45.92
C ILE A 654 -22.20 29.43 -47.09
N ILE A 655 -22.68 28.18 -46.97
CA ILE A 655 -23.97 27.70 -47.48
C ILE A 655 -24.53 26.65 -46.49
N ARG A 656 -25.85 26.42 -46.49
CA ARG A 656 -26.57 25.79 -45.36
C ARG A 656 -26.96 24.33 -45.61
N GLY A 657 -26.70 23.49 -44.61
CA GLY A 657 -27.38 22.23 -44.32
C GLY A 657 -27.25 21.98 -42.81
N ARG A 658 -28.26 21.41 -42.13
CA ARG A 658 -28.25 21.28 -40.65
C ARG A 658 -28.70 19.90 -40.18
N GLU A 659 -27.72 19.04 -39.93
CA GLU A 659 -27.81 17.89 -39.04
C GLU A 659 -26.48 17.81 -38.27
N GLN A 660 -26.44 17.12 -37.11
CA GLN A 660 -25.34 17.27 -36.16
C GLN A 660 -24.11 16.41 -36.52
N THR A 661 -23.06 17.06 -37.02
CA THR A 661 -21.70 16.51 -37.09
C THR A 661 -20.79 17.29 -36.15
N ALA A 662 -19.87 16.62 -35.46
CA ALA A 662 -18.78 17.30 -34.77
C ALA A 662 -17.82 17.95 -35.79
N PRO A 663 -17.07 19.02 -35.44
CA PRO A 663 -16.57 19.97 -36.45
C PRO A 663 -15.55 19.45 -37.48
N ASN A 664 -14.96 18.27 -37.29
CA ASN A 664 -13.96 17.69 -38.18
C ASN A 664 -14.16 16.17 -38.47
N CYS A 665 -15.39 15.65 -38.42
CA CYS A 665 -15.69 14.28 -38.89
C CYS A 665 -15.95 14.26 -40.42
N THR A 666 -15.03 14.82 -41.21
CA THR A 666 -15.13 14.82 -42.69
C THR A 666 -14.28 13.67 -43.24
N PRO A 667 -14.82 12.76 -44.06
CA PRO A 667 -14.02 11.67 -44.61
C PRO A 667 -13.05 12.18 -45.68
N ASP A 668 -11.77 12.27 -45.31
CA ASP A 668 -10.66 12.11 -46.26
C ASP A 668 -10.60 10.63 -46.69
N PRO A 669 -9.95 10.30 -47.83
CA PRO A 669 -9.71 8.92 -48.22
C PRO A 669 -8.82 8.18 -47.21
N ALA A 670 -9.16 6.93 -46.90
CA ALA A 670 -8.23 5.98 -46.26
C ALA A 670 -7.16 5.50 -47.26
N GLY A 671 -6.02 5.01 -46.77
CA GLY A 671 -4.97 4.37 -47.57
C GLY A 671 -3.81 5.27 -48.05
N GLU A 672 -3.44 6.31 -47.29
CA GLU A 672 -2.22 7.13 -47.54
C GLU A 672 -1.48 7.55 -46.24
N THR A 673 -1.98 7.19 -45.05
CA THR A 673 -1.47 7.72 -43.76
C THR A 673 -0.66 6.68 -42.99
N SER A 674 0.66 6.63 -43.24
CA SER A 674 1.57 5.64 -42.66
C SER A 674 2.07 5.95 -41.25
N ASN A 675 1.71 7.08 -40.63
CA ASN A 675 2.27 7.50 -39.33
C ASN A 675 1.29 8.40 -38.54
N VAL A 676 1.60 8.65 -37.26
CA VAL A 676 0.72 9.43 -36.34
C VAL A 676 0.50 10.88 -36.74
N ASN A 677 1.47 11.55 -37.37
CA ASN A 677 1.40 12.98 -37.68
C ASN A 677 0.35 13.27 -38.76
N ASP A 678 0.31 12.41 -39.79
CA ASP A 678 -0.60 12.51 -40.92
C ASP A 678 -1.98 11.86 -40.63
N SER A 679 -2.13 11.16 -39.49
CA SER A 679 -3.29 10.33 -39.16
C SER A 679 -4.66 11.04 -39.30
N ILE A 680 -5.63 10.33 -39.89
CA ILE A 680 -6.99 10.83 -40.10
C ILE A 680 -7.80 10.72 -38.80
N ARG A 681 -8.50 11.80 -38.40
CA ARG A 681 -9.34 11.78 -37.21
C ARG A 681 -10.68 11.09 -37.48
N ILE A 682 -10.99 10.05 -36.71
CA ILE A 682 -12.25 9.30 -36.76
C ILE A 682 -13.12 9.58 -35.52
N CYS A 683 -14.42 9.36 -35.64
CA CYS A 683 -15.42 9.76 -34.64
C CYS A 683 -16.26 8.56 -34.16
N PHE A 684 -16.72 8.57 -32.91
CA PHE A 684 -17.57 7.50 -32.36
C PHE A 684 -18.84 7.27 -33.21
N GLY A 685 -19.13 5.99 -33.52
CA GLY A 685 -20.22 5.56 -34.39
C GLY A 685 -19.93 5.69 -35.89
N GLN A 686 -18.86 6.35 -36.31
CA GLN A 686 -18.48 6.46 -37.72
C GLN A 686 -17.87 5.14 -38.20
N ALA A 687 -18.47 4.55 -39.24
CA ALA A 687 -17.83 3.48 -40.01
C ALA A 687 -16.88 4.11 -41.05
N VAL A 688 -15.64 3.62 -41.10
CA VAL A 688 -14.58 4.01 -42.02
C VAL A 688 -14.17 2.79 -42.84
N THR A 689 -13.78 2.95 -44.10
CA THR A 689 -13.39 1.82 -44.97
C THR A 689 -12.09 2.13 -45.72
N GLY A 690 -11.11 1.22 -45.61
CA GLY A 690 -9.79 1.30 -46.26
C GLY A 690 -9.37 -0.05 -46.87
N SER A 691 -8.11 -0.17 -47.28
CA SER A 691 -7.61 -1.38 -47.97
C SER A 691 -6.09 -1.57 -47.85
N VAL A 692 -5.62 -2.04 -46.71
CA VAL A 692 -4.19 -2.36 -46.50
C VAL A 692 -3.70 -3.54 -47.35
N SER A 693 -2.43 -3.48 -47.76
CA SER A 693 -1.67 -4.56 -48.40
C SER A 693 -0.17 -4.44 -48.15
N ARG A 694 0.45 -5.52 -47.65
CA ARG A 694 1.87 -5.58 -47.25
C ARG A 694 2.89 -5.12 -48.32
N GLU A 695 2.55 -5.14 -49.60
CA GLU A 695 3.45 -4.72 -50.71
C GLU A 695 3.42 -3.22 -51.04
N ASN A 696 2.35 -2.47 -50.68
CA ASN A 696 2.15 -1.09 -51.16
C ASN A 696 1.64 -0.12 -50.09
N ASP A 697 0.83 -0.61 -49.15
CA ASP A 697 0.18 0.18 -48.10
C ASP A 697 0.01 -0.71 -46.87
N PRO A 698 1.06 -0.89 -46.05
CA PRO A 698 1.06 -1.92 -45.00
C PRO A 698 0.15 -1.56 -43.82
N ALA A 699 -0.07 -0.27 -43.53
CA ALA A 699 -0.71 0.20 -42.31
C ALA A 699 -1.50 1.50 -42.51
N ASP A 700 -2.80 1.49 -42.17
CA ASP A 700 -3.71 2.64 -42.17
C ASP A 700 -3.82 3.20 -40.74
N VAL A 701 -3.31 4.42 -40.49
CA VAL A 701 -3.28 5.06 -39.15
C VAL A 701 -4.41 6.08 -38.94
N TYR A 702 -5.31 5.80 -38.00
CA TYR A 702 -6.34 6.72 -37.54
C TYR A 702 -6.03 7.27 -36.14
N ARG A 703 -6.60 8.43 -35.81
CA ARG A 703 -6.64 8.96 -34.44
C ARG A 703 -8.08 9.18 -33.97
N ILE A 704 -8.35 8.92 -32.70
CA ILE A 704 -9.64 9.18 -32.06
C ILE A 704 -9.40 9.74 -30.66
N ARG A 705 -10.19 10.75 -30.28
CA ARG A 705 -10.13 11.23 -28.89
C ARG A 705 -10.91 10.27 -28.00
N PHE A 706 -10.22 9.65 -27.07
CA PHE A 706 -10.82 8.92 -25.96
C PHE A 706 -10.83 9.79 -24.70
N GLU A 707 -11.71 9.42 -23.78
CA GLU A 707 -11.79 10.02 -22.45
C GLU A 707 -11.55 8.93 -21.41
N GLU A 708 -10.83 9.28 -20.33
CA GLU A 708 -10.44 8.38 -19.26
C GLU A 708 -11.64 7.66 -18.64
N ASN A 709 -11.48 6.38 -18.30
CA ASN A 709 -12.51 5.55 -17.66
C ASN A 709 -13.84 5.39 -18.44
N VAL A 710 -13.90 5.82 -19.71
CA VAL A 710 -15.04 5.59 -20.60
C VAL A 710 -14.78 4.34 -21.45
N SER A 711 -15.44 3.22 -21.13
CA SER A 711 -15.26 1.98 -21.88
C SER A 711 -15.71 2.09 -23.35
N VAL A 712 -14.92 1.54 -24.27
CA VAL A 712 -15.17 1.57 -25.72
C VAL A 712 -15.00 0.20 -26.37
N SER A 713 -15.45 0.09 -27.61
CA SER A 713 -15.31 -1.09 -28.47
C SER A 713 -14.87 -0.65 -29.86
N ILE A 714 -13.72 -1.15 -30.30
CA ILE A 714 -13.19 -0.98 -31.65
C ILE A 714 -13.45 -2.28 -32.41
N THR A 715 -14.16 -2.21 -33.52
CA THR A 715 -14.49 -3.36 -34.38
C THR A 715 -13.91 -3.15 -35.78
N LEU A 716 -13.09 -4.09 -36.23
CA LEU A 716 -12.68 -4.23 -37.62
C LEU A 716 -13.51 -5.34 -38.29
N SER A 717 -13.75 -5.23 -39.59
CA SER A 717 -14.32 -6.31 -40.40
C SER A 717 -13.80 -6.25 -41.83
N GLY A 718 -13.17 -7.32 -42.28
CA GLY A 718 -12.36 -7.36 -43.50
C GLY A 718 -12.81 -8.42 -44.51
N ASN A 719 -12.33 -8.28 -45.73
CA ASN A 719 -12.57 -9.23 -46.82
C ASN A 719 -11.40 -9.19 -47.82
N GLY A 720 -10.94 -10.38 -48.22
CA GLY A 720 -9.72 -10.56 -49.01
C GLY A 720 -8.69 -11.37 -48.24
N GLY A 721 -7.53 -10.76 -47.96
CA GLY A 721 -6.51 -11.27 -47.04
C GLY A 721 -6.84 -10.98 -45.57
N ASP A 722 -5.83 -11.11 -44.71
CA ASP A 722 -5.92 -10.93 -43.26
C ASP A 722 -5.53 -9.51 -42.82
N ALA A 723 -6.05 -9.03 -41.68
CA ALA A 723 -5.70 -7.69 -41.17
C ALA A 723 -5.83 -7.56 -39.64
N ASP A 724 -4.68 -7.29 -39.00
CA ASP A 724 -4.56 -7.09 -37.56
C ASP A 724 -5.04 -5.68 -37.16
N LEU A 725 -5.46 -5.53 -35.91
CA LEU A 725 -5.86 -4.25 -35.29
C LEU A 725 -4.96 -3.94 -34.09
N TYR A 726 -4.41 -2.73 -34.06
CA TYR A 726 -3.53 -2.22 -32.99
C TYR A 726 -4.04 -0.89 -32.44
N LEU A 727 -3.80 -0.65 -31.14
CA LEU A 727 -4.18 0.56 -30.42
C LEU A 727 -3.00 1.13 -29.64
N PHE A 728 -2.67 2.39 -29.91
CA PHE A 728 -1.53 3.13 -29.39
C PHE A 728 -2.00 4.32 -28.53
N THR A 729 -1.18 4.73 -27.56
CA THR A 729 -1.52 5.78 -26.58
C THR A 729 -1.36 7.20 -27.14
N PRO A 730 -1.92 8.23 -26.49
CA PRO A 730 -1.68 9.64 -26.80
C PRO A 730 -0.21 10.09 -26.74
N GLY A 731 0.68 9.30 -26.13
CA GLY A 731 2.12 9.55 -26.10
C GLY A 731 2.88 9.12 -27.36
N THR A 732 2.28 8.29 -28.23
CA THR A 732 2.95 7.71 -29.40
C THR A 732 3.38 8.77 -30.41
N THR A 733 4.65 8.72 -30.79
CA THR A 733 5.31 9.58 -31.78
C THR A 733 5.67 8.85 -33.07
N ASP A 734 5.88 7.52 -33.03
CA ASP A 734 6.11 6.68 -34.20
C ASP A 734 5.59 5.24 -33.96
N ILE A 735 4.60 4.80 -34.75
CA ILE A 735 4.04 3.45 -34.66
C ILE A 735 5.03 2.34 -35.02
N PHE A 736 6.15 2.66 -35.68
CA PHE A 736 7.17 1.67 -36.06
C PHE A 736 8.19 1.42 -34.94
N GLU A 737 8.26 2.28 -33.93
CA GLU A 737 9.27 2.23 -32.86
C GLU A 737 8.64 2.13 -31.45
N ASP A 738 7.53 2.83 -31.21
CA ASP A 738 6.82 2.83 -29.93
C ASP A 738 6.01 1.52 -29.71
N GLY A 739 5.67 1.24 -28.45
CA GLY A 739 4.81 0.12 -28.06
C GLY A 739 3.31 0.43 -28.15
N TYR A 740 2.48 -0.61 -28.23
CA TYR A 740 1.01 -0.52 -28.33
C TYR A 740 0.32 -1.00 -27.05
N ALA A 741 -0.74 -0.31 -26.63
CA ALA A 741 -1.50 -0.58 -25.41
C ALA A 741 -2.54 -1.72 -25.55
N ALA A 742 -2.97 -2.04 -26.77
CA ALA A 742 -3.78 -3.22 -27.07
C ALA A 742 -3.63 -3.68 -28.52
N SER A 743 -3.81 -4.98 -28.76
CA SER A 743 -3.93 -5.57 -30.10
C SER A 743 -5.05 -6.60 -30.19
N SER A 744 -5.45 -6.90 -31.41
CA SER A 744 -6.30 -8.01 -31.79
C SER A 744 -5.82 -8.47 -33.16
N ASP A 745 -5.18 -9.64 -33.20
CA ASP A 745 -4.51 -10.24 -34.36
C ASP A 745 -4.94 -11.71 -34.53
N SER A 746 -6.25 -11.92 -34.70
CA SER A 746 -6.81 -13.24 -34.98
C SER A 746 -6.49 -13.69 -36.41
N VAL A 747 -6.56 -15.00 -36.66
CA VAL A 747 -6.44 -15.58 -38.03
C VAL A 747 -7.71 -15.39 -38.87
N SER A 748 -8.40 -14.27 -38.69
CA SER A 748 -9.67 -13.96 -39.33
C SER A 748 -9.86 -12.45 -39.42
N ASN A 749 -10.40 -11.97 -40.53
CA ASN A 749 -10.43 -10.57 -40.90
C ASN A 749 -11.32 -9.65 -40.00
N ASN A 750 -11.83 -10.14 -38.84
CA ASN A 750 -12.79 -9.46 -37.98
C ASN A 750 -12.23 -9.28 -36.56
N GLU A 751 -11.55 -8.17 -36.30
CA GLU A 751 -10.88 -7.90 -35.02
C GLU A 751 -11.74 -7.09 -34.03
N LEU A 752 -11.50 -7.30 -32.72
CA LEU A 752 -12.27 -6.71 -31.64
C LEU A 752 -11.37 -6.31 -30.45
N ILE A 753 -11.09 -5.01 -30.32
CA ILE A 753 -10.48 -4.45 -29.10
C ILE A 753 -11.59 -3.87 -28.22
N GLN A 754 -11.67 -4.31 -26.97
CA GLN A 754 -12.60 -3.80 -25.94
C GLN A 754 -11.87 -3.53 -24.63
N GLY A 755 -12.30 -2.48 -23.94
CA GLY A 755 -11.69 -2.07 -22.69
C GLY A 755 -11.89 -0.59 -22.39
N THR A 756 -11.04 -0.08 -21.51
CA THR A 756 -11.21 1.23 -20.85
C THR A 756 -9.89 2.01 -20.87
N PRO A 757 -9.85 3.20 -21.51
CA PRO A 757 -8.67 4.07 -21.55
C PRO A 757 -8.24 4.55 -20.16
N LEU A 758 -6.92 4.56 -19.92
CA LEU A 758 -6.29 5.14 -18.72
C LEU A 758 -5.97 6.64 -18.83
N GLU A 759 -6.17 7.26 -19.99
CA GLU A 759 -5.90 8.68 -20.19
C GLU A 759 -6.80 9.31 -21.26
N SER A 760 -7.23 10.55 -21.00
CA SER A 760 -7.99 11.40 -21.93
C SER A 760 -7.08 12.05 -22.99
N GLY A 761 -6.99 11.48 -24.18
CA GLY A 761 -6.15 12.00 -25.25
C GLY A 761 -6.53 11.50 -26.65
N ASP A 762 -5.73 11.86 -27.65
CA ASP A 762 -5.88 11.36 -29.02
C ASP A 762 -5.12 10.04 -29.17
N TRP A 763 -5.83 8.92 -28.98
CA TRP A 763 -5.28 7.57 -29.15
C TRP A 763 -5.22 7.21 -30.65
N PHE A 764 -4.26 6.39 -31.07
CA PHE A 764 -4.11 5.98 -32.47
C PHE A 764 -4.57 4.54 -32.70
N VAL A 765 -5.47 4.35 -33.66
CA VAL A 765 -6.00 3.04 -34.08
C VAL A 765 -5.36 2.69 -35.43
N VAL A 766 -4.57 1.63 -35.47
CA VAL A 766 -3.86 1.19 -36.68
C VAL A 766 -4.46 -0.12 -37.18
N VAL A 767 -4.75 -0.17 -38.48
CA VAL A 767 -5.10 -1.41 -39.19
C VAL A 767 -3.88 -1.86 -39.98
N TYR A 768 -3.45 -3.12 -39.85
CA TYR A 768 -2.21 -3.63 -40.45
C TYR A 768 -2.43 -4.86 -41.34
N SER A 769 -1.76 -4.93 -42.49
CA SER A 769 -1.84 -6.08 -43.40
C SER A 769 -0.90 -7.21 -42.97
N TYR A 770 -1.46 -8.27 -42.37
CA TYR A 770 -0.70 -9.47 -42.01
C TYR A 770 -0.42 -10.36 -43.25
N GLU A 771 -1.46 -10.74 -43.99
CA GLU A 771 -1.35 -11.50 -45.25
C GLU A 771 -2.27 -10.93 -46.35
N GLY A 772 -1.74 -10.73 -47.56
CA GLY A 772 -2.54 -10.41 -48.76
C GLY A 772 -2.99 -8.94 -48.87
N THR A 773 -4.20 -8.74 -49.40
CA THR A 773 -4.85 -7.42 -49.56
C THR A 773 -6.22 -7.46 -48.93
N THR A 774 -6.49 -6.56 -47.98
CA THR A 774 -7.64 -6.68 -47.08
C THR A 774 -8.46 -5.41 -47.13
N ASN A 775 -9.59 -5.47 -47.83
CA ASN A 775 -10.55 -4.37 -47.83
C ASN A 775 -11.36 -4.45 -46.53
N TYR A 776 -11.41 -3.39 -45.74
CA TYR A 776 -11.99 -3.44 -44.40
C TYR A 776 -13.01 -2.34 -44.11
N GLN A 777 -13.78 -2.55 -43.05
CA GLN A 777 -14.60 -1.56 -42.36
C GLN A 777 -14.24 -1.52 -40.88
N LEU A 778 -13.75 -0.37 -40.43
CA LEU A 778 -13.43 -0.05 -39.04
C LEU A 778 -14.57 0.79 -38.44
N GLN A 779 -14.95 0.53 -37.20
CA GLN A 779 -15.85 1.40 -36.43
C GLN A 779 -15.42 1.42 -34.96
N VAL A 780 -15.46 2.60 -34.33
CA VAL A 780 -15.26 2.75 -32.88
C VAL A 780 -16.57 3.18 -32.23
N ASN A 781 -16.98 2.48 -31.17
CA ASN A 781 -18.24 2.71 -30.46
C ASN A 781 -17.99 2.88 -28.96
N LEU A 782 -18.80 3.72 -28.30
CA LEU A 782 -18.88 3.70 -26.84
C LEU A 782 -19.51 2.36 -26.39
N ALA A 783 -18.93 1.70 -25.39
CA ALA A 783 -19.45 0.43 -24.91
C ALA A 783 -20.75 0.66 -24.12
N THR A 784 -21.90 0.36 -24.73
CA THR A 784 -23.16 0.39 -23.98
C THR A 784 -23.24 -0.82 -23.06
N ALA A 785 -23.36 -0.59 -21.75
CA ALA A 785 -23.71 -1.64 -20.80
C ALA A 785 -25.03 -2.30 -21.24
N ARG A 786 -24.97 -3.59 -21.63
CA ARG A 786 -26.08 -4.25 -22.32
C ARG A 786 -26.45 -5.59 -21.66
N ALA A 787 -27.76 -5.85 -21.70
CA ALA A 787 -28.41 -6.94 -20.97
C ALA A 787 -27.88 -8.34 -21.33
N PRO A 788 -27.98 -9.32 -20.41
CA PRO A 788 -27.60 -10.69 -20.69
C PRO A 788 -28.47 -11.30 -21.79
N HIS A 789 -27.85 -11.81 -22.86
CA HIS A 789 -27.99 -13.21 -23.31
C HIS A 789 -27.26 -13.52 -24.64
N ALA A 790 -26.53 -14.64 -24.62
CA ALA A 790 -26.45 -15.65 -25.68
C ALA A 790 -26.00 -15.26 -27.11
N ASP A 791 -24.70 -15.35 -27.37
CA ASP A 791 -24.14 -15.97 -28.58
C ASP A 791 -22.82 -16.71 -28.23
N PRO A 792 -22.60 -18.00 -28.56
CA PRO A 792 -21.41 -18.74 -28.11
C PRO A 792 -20.11 -18.49 -28.90
N ALA A 793 -20.10 -17.58 -29.88
CA ALA A 793 -19.04 -17.50 -30.89
C ALA A 793 -17.98 -16.40 -30.68
N LEU A 794 -18.12 -15.53 -29.68
CA LEU A 794 -17.18 -14.43 -29.39
C LEU A 794 -16.92 -14.31 -27.88
N SER A 795 -16.05 -15.18 -27.36
CA SER A 795 -15.63 -15.17 -25.94
C SER A 795 -14.39 -14.31 -25.72
N GLY A 796 -14.56 -12.98 -25.74
CA GLY A 796 -13.56 -12.05 -25.22
C GLY A 796 -13.56 -12.03 -23.67
N PRO A 797 -12.44 -11.67 -23.02
CA PRO A 797 -12.39 -11.48 -21.57
C PRO A 797 -13.23 -10.25 -21.13
N PRO A 798 -13.56 -10.12 -19.83
CA PRO A 798 -14.10 -8.87 -19.30
C PRO A 798 -13.17 -7.68 -19.60
N GLY A 799 -13.76 -6.49 -19.78
CA GLY A 799 -13.09 -5.33 -20.36
C GLY A 799 -11.85 -4.88 -19.57
N ARG A 800 -10.67 -5.03 -20.17
CA ARG A 800 -9.38 -4.65 -19.59
C ARG A 800 -9.23 -3.12 -19.51
N ARG A 801 -8.52 -2.61 -18.49
CA ARG A 801 -7.89 -1.28 -18.54
C ARG A 801 -6.69 -1.34 -19.50
N TRP A 802 -6.39 -0.24 -20.20
CA TRP A 802 -5.34 -0.18 -21.22
C TRP A 802 -4.12 0.61 -20.72
N LEU A 803 -3.03 -0.10 -20.43
CA LEU A 803 -1.77 0.44 -19.95
C LEU A 803 -0.87 0.93 -21.11
N PRO A 804 -0.15 2.05 -20.97
CA PRO A 804 1.01 2.35 -21.80
C PRO A 804 2.11 1.30 -21.56
N THR A 805 2.74 0.80 -22.62
CA THR A 805 3.82 -0.19 -22.54
C THR A 805 5.20 0.48 -22.51
N ALA A 806 6.01 0.22 -21.49
CA ALA A 806 7.44 0.53 -21.49
C ALA A 806 8.25 -0.49 -22.33
N PRO A 807 9.50 -0.19 -22.76
CA PRO A 807 10.21 -1.02 -23.74
C PRO A 807 11.51 -1.66 -23.23
N GLU A 808 11.54 -2.99 -23.02
CA GLU A 808 12.81 -3.74 -23.07
C GLU A 808 12.70 -5.22 -23.51
N ASN A 809 13.82 -5.96 -23.43
CA ASN A 809 14.03 -7.34 -23.91
C ASN A 809 13.92 -8.32 -22.70
N ASP A 810 13.74 -9.65 -22.81
CA ASP A 810 14.56 -10.61 -23.55
C ASP A 810 13.75 -11.82 -24.12
N SER A 811 14.36 -13.02 -24.26
CA SER A 811 14.16 -13.83 -25.46
C SER A 811 13.75 -15.29 -25.28
N ALA A 812 12.67 -15.66 -25.98
CA ALA A 812 12.22 -17.05 -26.17
C ALA A 812 11.77 -17.39 -27.63
N ASN A 813 12.35 -16.72 -28.63
CA ASN A 813 12.19 -16.99 -30.09
C ASN A 813 10.83 -16.52 -30.70
N PRO A 814 10.77 -15.90 -31.90
CA PRO A 814 10.74 -14.45 -31.93
C PRO A 814 9.63 -13.85 -32.83
N ALA A 815 8.39 -13.82 -32.34
CA ALA A 815 7.27 -12.93 -32.72
C ALA A 815 6.02 -13.26 -31.87
N LYS A 816 5.19 -12.32 -31.40
CA LYS A 816 5.29 -10.85 -31.32
C LYS A 816 5.34 -10.48 -29.82
N ALA A 817 6.30 -9.66 -29.38
CA ALA A 817 6.41 -9.22 -27.98
C ALA A 817 6.95 -7.79 -27.89
N GLY A 818 6.28 -6.93 -27.12
CA GLY A 818 6.69 -5.58 -26.65
C GLY A 818 7.00 -4.50 -27.70
N THR A 819 7.33 -4.90 -28.92
CA THR A 819 7.92 -4.08 -29.98
C THR A 819 6.98 -4.00 -31.16
N SER A 820 7.12 -2.94 -31.97
CA SER A 820 6.20 -2.70 -33.06
C SER A 820 6.14 -3.89 -34.04
N PRO A 821 4.92 -4.32 -34.44
CA PRO A 821 4.75 -5.44 -35.38
C PRO A 821 5.23 -5.11 -36.79
N PHE A 822 5.57 -3.84 -37.05
CA PHE A 822 5.86 -3.28 -38.36
C PHE A 822 7.35 -3.36 -38.75
N ARG A 823 8.27 -3.65 -37.81
CA ARG A 823 9.74 -3.74 -38.01
C ARG A 823 10.23 -4.87 -38.97
N GLN A 824 9.37 -5.40 -39.85
CA GLN A 824 9.67 -6.50 -40.76
C GLN A 824 9.68 -6.13 -42.26
N LEU A 825 9.73 -4.83 -42.60
CA LEU A 825 9.70 -4.33 -43.98
C LEU A 825 11.06 -3.86 -44.55
N ASP A 826 12.07 -3.59 -43.73
CA ASP A 826 13.40 -3.16 -44.17
C ASP A 826 14.38 -4.34 -44.41
N LYS A 827 14.12 -5.19 -45.42
CA LYS A 827 15.09 -6.16 -45.99
C LYS A 827 14.90 -6.44 -47.49
#